data_AF-A0A936LKM8-F1
#
_entry.id   AF-A0A936LKM8-F1
#
_cell.length_a   1.000
_cell.length_b   1.000
_cell.length_c   1.000
_cell.angle_alpha   90.00
_cell.angle_beta   90.00
_cell.angle_gamma   90.00
#
_symmetry.space_group_name_H-M   'P 1'
#
loop_
_entity.id
_entity.type
_entity.pdbx_description
1 polymer ?
#
loop_
_entity_poly.entity_id
_entity_poly.type
_entity_poly.pdbx_seq_one_letter_code
_entity_poly.pdbx_strand_id
1 'polypeptide(L)'
;MGQQTAYSTSPTTPPPVNDESKFLVLLDPSQVPDTVAITTARTFYYANVYYQFPELYAYYMSYAGNPYVYYRASPYWHYQFPTENGQQIGYRLTPLMDDVTPDSLWFTPERKANVYLGGSSITINAQFTNFGKNVRQNVPVKALIYRDQDLVNPVATATGTAFTTATAQLGKSQVTLTPTLTAPLMDVPGIYTVKVISLLDIDQDILNDTLTGQFSISLPNDVAVWTLLQPYENKLPLKYQYPLGVGVPIEVRFLNAGFNSQKDVPVGYWIFDENGNKVGEGQTIVPGTWDPSTFRDINMPTWTPTKPGHYFVKIYTNLSNDQNRLNDTLLKWPKLGFPFDANYEIELMALPAGIAPHSPQEFQSYPDGRPIPVLVNATNSGIADATNVPATVTIKNAAGNVVYTRQTTILTVPSGNSTVRQEFPDFIPNGAGEYCLTVTVNDPQDPVTENNSTTWCFNVKARYAGVYRVGFGEHFRTIREAWDSVSTYGVGGPVTLELVDDSYTVQPTNNDPSQPALDMRGYVVGLGANNPITWRPVAGKTNVTVNLKSPSGIGIWYGQKDTSNPSGYVTWDGGTNKVLRFVLENTTATNVSGYKRLAIPFYLGQGASNYKVLNSRIEPASGNTWSLKNTASTVTIPSYNQSFNTFTFVDDLAQVMSAGVMLRNSAPIDGATGTNSQKRDTLRNQNNVISGNVIRDFGMGIASVGAGPLYVVDLGAYVEYTNQNNQYTGNQIWNSGRAGVTLVYEKNSVVSDNWINGVANTSKTMLHGVGIAITSGGERLEQPWVLERHHD
;
A
#
# COMPACT_ATOMS: atom_id res chain seq x y z
N MET A 1 51.91 17.51 -2.68
CA MET A 1 52.23 17.17 -4.09
C MET A 1 51.82 18.36 -4.95
N GLY A 2 52.57 18.99 -5.86
CA GLY A 2 53.92 18.83 -6.43
C GLY A 2 54.49 20.17 -6.97
N GLN A 3 55.68 20.12 -7.57
CA GLN A 3 56.63 21.18 -7.97
C GLN A 3 56.07 22.52 -8.53
N GLN A 4 56.61 23.63 -7.98
CA GLN A 4 56.72 24.93 -8.65
C GLN A 4 57.93 24.90 -9.61
N THR A 5 57.73 25.23 -10.88
CA THR A 5 58.82 25.67 -11.78
C THR A 5 58.63 27.15 -12.07
N ALA A 6 59.53 27.98 -11.54
CA ALA A 6 59.62 29.38 -11.86
C ALA A 6 60.30 29.57 -13.23
N TYR A 7 59.69 30.35 -14.12
CA TYR A 7 60.43 31.08 -15.13
C TYR A 7 60.55 32.54 -14.69
N SER A 8 61.78 32.93 -14.38
CA SER A 8 62.22 34.30 -14.13
C SER A 8 62.88 34.83 -15.40
N THR A 9 62.39 35.96 -15.93
CA THR A 9 63.21 36.98 -16.59
C THR A 9 62.62 38.35 -16.28
N SER A 10 63.40 39.19 -15.60
CA SER A 10 63.13 40.59 -15.25
C SER A 10 63.47 41.54 -16.43
N PRO A 11 63.20 42.86 -16.39
CA PRO A 11 61.90 43.54 -16.31
C PRO A 11 61.79 44.65 -17.37
N THR A 12 60.66 44.80 -18.06
CA THR A 12 60.18 46.12 -18.53
C THR A 12 58.75 45.92 -19.01
N THR A 13 57.79 46.60 -18.38
CA THR A 13 56.33 46.46 -18.48
C THR A 13 55.75 45.32 -17.62
N PRO A 14 54.83 45.61 -16.66
CA PRO A 14 54.16 44.55 -15.92
C PRO A 14 53.31 43.75 -16.91
N PRO A 15 53.42 42.41 -16.95
CA PRO A 15 52.47 41.59 -17.69
C PRO A 15 51.06 41.94 -17.20
N PRO A 16 50.01 41.80 -18.04
CA PRO A 16 48.65 41.87 -17.53
C PRO A 16 48.57 40.85 -16.40
N VAL A 17 48.16 41.30 -15.22
CA VAL A 17 47.92 40.42 -14.06
C VAL A 17 46.76 39.52 -14.46
N ASN A 18 47.07 38.38 -15.07
CA ASN A 18 46.09 37.36 -15.35
C ASN A 18 45.61 36.80 -14.01
N ASP A 19 44.28 36.82 -13.84
CA ASP A 19 43.56 36.50 -12.60
C ASP A 19 44.01 35.15 -12.00
N GLU A 20 44.49 34.23 -12.84
CA GLU A 20 45.05 32.91 -12.52
C GLU A 20 46.13 32.92 -11.42
N SER A 21 46.92 34.00 -11.29
CA SER A 21 47.94 34.10 -10.23
C SER A 21 47.36 34.42 -8.84
N LYS A 22 46.05 34.58 -8.72
CA LYS A 22 45.35 34.94 -7.48
C LYS A 22 44.49 33.83 -6.91
N PHE A 23 44.31 32.69 -7.57
CA PHE A 23 43.42 31.62 -7.08
C PHE A 23 44.20 30.43 -6.52
N LEU A 24 43.67 29.81 -5.46
CA LEU A 24 44.12 28.50 -5.00
C LEU A 24 43.27 27.44 -5.70
N VAL A 25 43.93 26.49 -6.38
CA VAL A 25 43.27 25.46 -7.20
C VAL A 25 43.20 24.15 -6.41
N LEU A 26 41.99 23.58 -6.29
CA LEU A 26 41.82 22.21 -5.81
C LEU A 26 41.23 21.36 -6.94
N LEU A 27 41.82 20.18 -7.15
CA LEU A 27 41.35 19.18 -8.12
C LEU A 27 40.31 18.28 -7.44
N ASP A 28 39.16 18.07 -8.07
CA ASP A 28 38.24 17.00 -7.67
C ASP A 28 38.76 15.67 -8.24
N PRO A 29 39.23 14.73 -7.40
CA PRO A 29 39.80 13.48 -7.88
C PRO A 29 38.77 12.52 -8.50
N SER A 30 37.47 12.78 -8.36
CA SER A 30 36.41 11.94 -8.93
C SER A 30 36.07 12.30 -10.39
N GLN A 31 36.53 13.45 -10.88
CA GLN A 31 36.22 13.98 -12.21
C GLN A 31 37.51 14.49 -12.87
N VAL A 32 38.21 13.63 -13.62
CA VAL A 32 39.38 14.06 -14.41
C VAL A 32 38.89 14.51 -15.80
N PRO A 33 39.14 15.76 -16.27
CA PRO A 33 39.96 16.83 -15.69
C PRO A 33 39.10 18.08 -15.41
N ASP A 34 38.35 18.13 -14.31
CA ASP A 34 37.58 19.33 -13.96
C ASP A 34 38.21 20.07 -12.77
N THR A 35 38.45 21.37 -12.94
CA THR A 35 39.20 22.20 -11.99
C THR A 35 38.22 23.02 -11.15
N VAL A 36 38.19 22.83 -9.83
CA VAL A 36 37.35 23.64 -8.93
C VAL A 36 38.15 24.85 -8.46
N ALA A 37 37.63 26.05 -8.74
CA ALA A 37 38.17 27.31 -8.22
C ALA A 37 37.56 27.63 -6.86
N ILE A 38 38.39 27.99 -5.87
CA ILE A 38 37.93 28.73 -4.69
C ILE A 38 38.32 30.19 -4.88
N THR A 39 37.34 31.09 -4.76
CA THR A 39 37.57 32.53 -4.92
C THR A 39 38.49 33.07 -3.82
N THR A 40 39.36 34.02 -4.14
CA THR A 40 39.87 34.91 -3.10
C THR A 40 38.78 35.89 -2.72
N ALA A 41 38.40 35.91 -1.44
CA ALA A 41 37.56 36.96 -0.90
C ALA A 41 38.22 38.33 -1.13
N ARG A 42 37.56 39.22 -1.87
CA ARG A 42 37.86 40.66 -1.73
C ARG A 42 37.41 41.07 -0.33
N THR A 43 38.22 41.88 0.33
CA THR A 43 37.82 42.62 1.53
C THR A 43 37.48 44.04 1.12
N PHE A 44 36.33 44.56 1.55
CA PHE A 44 35.98 45.98 1.38
C PHE A 44 36.02 46.69 2.73
N TYR A 45 36.41 47.96 2.66
CA TYR A 45 36.35 48.89 3.78
C TYR A 45 34.93 49.46 3.90
N TYR A 46 34.23 49.15 4.98
CA TYR A 46 33.11 49.97 5.41
C TYR A 46 33.68 51.16 6.20
N ALA A 47 33.38 52.37 5.77
CA ALA A 47 33.72 53.56 6.54
C ALA A 47 33.10 53.42 7.95
N ASN A 48 33.98 53.34 8.96
CA ASN A 48 33.71 53.32 10.40
C ASN A 48 33.60 51.96 11.13
N VAL A 49 34.05 50.84 10.54
CA VAL A 49 34.26 49.59 11.32
C VAL A 49 35.62 48.97 10.98
N TYR A 50 36.50 48.84 11.97
CA TYR A 50 37.86 48.27 11.86
C TYR A 50 37.85 46.72 11.79
N TYR A 51 36.95 46.12 11.02
CA TYR A 51 36.98 44.69 10.73
C TYR A 51 36.80 44.44 9.23
N GLN A 52 37.73 43.69 8.65
CA GLN A 52 37.67 43.23 7.27
C GLN A 52 36.70 42.05 7.19
N PHE A 53 35.62 42.19 6.43
CA PHE A 53 34.71 41.07 6.14
C PHE A 53 35.07 40.46 4.78
N PRO A 54 35.24 39.14 4.68
CA PRO A 54 35.33 38.47 3.39
C PRO A 54 33.96 38.49 2.69
N GLU A 55 33.95 38.80 1.40
CA GLU A 55 32.77 38.68 0.54
C GLU A 55 32.34 37.21 0.48
N LEU A 56 31.32 36.84 1.25
CA LEU A 56 31.01 35.44 1.55
C LEU A 56 30.35 34.68 0.41
N TYR A 57 29.75 35.36 -0.58
CA TYR A 57 29.21 34.75 -1.79
C TYR A 57 29.18 35.78 -2.92
N ALA A 58 29.69 35.46 -4.11
CA ALA A 58 29.38 36.20 -5.33
C ALA A 58 27.95 35.84 -5.78
N TYR A 59 26.95 36.18 -4.96
CA TYR A 59 25.54 36.04 -5.30
C TYR A 59 24.85 37.38 -5.15
N TYR A 60 25.12 38.30 -6.08
CA TYR A 60 24.22 39.42 -6.35
C TYR A 60 24.24 39.75 -7.85
N MET A 61 23.39 39.04 -8.61
CA MET A 61 22.79 39.64 -9.81
C MET A 61 21.70 40.62 -9.36
N SER A 62 22.10 41.78 -8.83
CA SER A 62 21.32 43.02 -8.93
C SER A 62 22.13 44.17 -8.32
N TYR A 63 22.68 45.03 -9.16
CA TYR A 63 22.32 46.45 -9.25
C TYR A 63 23.16 47.10 -10.36
N ALA A 64 22.49 47.86 -11.21
CA ALA A 64 23.06 48.63 -12.31
C ALA A 64 24.08 49.67 -11.82
N GLY A 65 25.11 49.96 -12.63
CA GLY A 65 25.93 51.15 -12.40
C GLY A 65 27.23 51.35 -13.19
N ASN A 66 27.74 50.39 -13.98
CA ASN A 66 28.92 50.67 -14.81
C ASN A 66 28.88 49.90 -16.16
N PRO A 67 28.78 50.58 -17.31
CA PRO A 67 28.54 49.94 -18.60
C PRO A 67 29.77 49.30 -19.28
N TYR A 68 30.87 49.00 -18.57
CA TYR A 68 32.15 48.65 -19.23
C TYR A 68 32.83 47.32 -18.86
N VAL A 69 32.19 46.36 -18.19
CA VAL A 69 32.79 45.01 -18.05
C VAL A 69 31.74 43.91 -18.14
N TYR A 70 31.60 43.31 -19.32
CA TYR A 70 30.90 42.05 -19.50
C TYR A 70 31.87 40.91 -19.18
N TYR A 71 31.71 40.26 -18.03
CA TYR A 71 32.39 39.00 -17.75
C TYR A 71 31.71 37.89 -18.56
N ARG A 72 32.39 37.36 -19.58
CA ARG A 72 31.98 36.12 -20.24
C ARG A 72 32.57 34.95 -19.46
N ALA A 73 31.73 33.98 -19.12
CA ALA A 73 32.20 32.72 -18.56
C ALA A 73 33.20 32.08 -19.54
N SER A 74 34.38 31.74 -19.05
CA SER A 74 35.37 31.01 -19.82
C SER A 74 34.86 29.58 -20.07
N PRO A 75 35.06 28.99 -21.26
CA PRO A 75 34.60 27.64 -21.58
C PRO A 75 35.33 26.53 -20.81
N TYR A 76 36.27 26.87 -19.92
CA TYR A 76 37.07 25.93 -19.13
C TYR A 76 36.77 25.94 -17.62
N TRP A 77 35.71 26.63 -17.16
CA TRP A 77 35.38 26.76 -15.73
C TRP A 77 33.91 26.44 -15.45
N HIS A 78 33.65 25.61 -14.44
CA HIS A 78 32.33 25.30 -13.93
C HIS A 78 32.15 25.89 -12.51
N TYR A 79 31.09 26.67 -12.29
CA TYR A 79 30.74 27.19 -10.96
C TYR A 79 29.86 26.18 -10.22
N GLN A 80 30.41 25.02 -9.87
CA GLN A 80 29.77 24.06 -8.97
C GLN A 80 30.43 24.13 -7.60
N PHE A 81 29.65 24.52 -6.61
CA PHE A 81 30.04 24.45 -5.20
C PHE A 81 29.57 23.11 -4.64
N PRO A 82 30.36 22.42 -3.81
CA PRO A 82 29.89 21.23 -3.13
C PRO A 82 28.62 21.57 -2.32
N THR A 83 27.68 20.62 -2.32
CA THR A 83 26.40 20.77 -1.62
C THR A 83 26.24 19.66 -0.61
N GLU A 84 25.79 20.02 0.59
CA GLU A 84 25.31 19.07 1.59
C GLU A 84 23.81 19.28 1.78
N ASN A 85 23.01 18.21 1.64
CA ASN A 85 21.54 18.26 1.71
C ASN A 85 20.90 19.30 0.78
N GLY A 86 21.50 19.52 -0.39
CA GLY A 86 21.00 20.47 -1.40
C GLY A 86 21.36 21.94 -1.12
N GLN A 87 22.11 22.26 -0.06
CA GLN A 87 22.63 23.61 0.20
C GLN A 87 24.12 23.71 -0.12
N GLN A 88 24.53 24.80 -0.76
CA GLN A 88 25.94 25.08 -1.03
C GLN A 88 26.71 25.31 0.26
N ILE A 89 27.87 24.67 0.40
CA ILE A 89 28.77 24.85 1.55
C ILE A 89 29.97 25.71 1.16
N GLY A 90 30.29 26.72 1.97
CA GLY A 90 31.44 27.62 1.79
C GLY A 90 32.61 27.24 2.71
N TYR A 91 33.84 27.45 2.25
CA TYR A 91 35.05 27.18 3.02
C TYR A 91 35.59 28.45 3.67
N ARG A 92 35.91 28.40 4.98
CA ARG A 92 36.58 29.49 5.69
C ARG A 92 38.07 29.16 5.84
N LEU A 93 38.92 29.84 5.08
CA LEU A 93 40.38 29.77 5.26
C LEU A 93 40.79 30.68 6.42
N THR A 94 41.37 30.09 7.46
CA THR A 94 41.94 30.84 8.59
C THR A 94 43.43 30.50 8.68
N PRO A 95 44.34 31.48 8.77
CA PRO A 95 45.76 31.21 8.96
C PRO A 95 45.98 30.47 10.29
N LEU A 96 46.63 29.30 10.24
CA LEU A 96 47.12 28.59 11.41
C LEU A 96 48.37 29.32 11.91
N MET A 97 48.19 30.09 12.98
CA MET A 97 49.26 30.80 13.66
C MET A 97 50.01 29.87 14.60
N ASP A 98 49.32 28.89 15.15
CA ASP A 98 49.72 28.13 16.31
C ASP A 98 49.35 26.65 16.08
N ASP A 99 50.28 25.83 15.59
CA ASP A 99 50.05 24.40 15.25
C ASP A 99 51.38 23.62 15.29
N VAL A 100 51.44 22.59 16.14
CA VAL A 100 52.56 21.64 16.22
C VAL A 100 52.02 20.22 16.11
N THR A 101 52.40 19.52 15.05
CA THR A 101 51.99 18.14 14.82
C THR A 101 53.16 17.15 14.91
N PRO A 102 52.94 15.92 15.41
CA PRO A 102 53.85 14.80 15.19
C PRO A 102 53.82 14.29 13.73
N ASP A 103 54.94 14.43 13.01
CA ASP A 103 55.13 13.96 11.62
C ASP A 103 55.27 12.44 11.51
N SER A 104 56.12 11.86 12.36
CA SER A 104 56.59 10.48 12.22
C SER A 104 56.99 9.89 13.56
N LEU A 105 56.79 8.58 13.71
CA LEU A 105 57.06 7.81 14.92
C LEU A 105 57.86 6.55 14.55
N TRP A 106 58.90 6.25 15.33
CA TRP A 106 59.68 5.02 15.18
C TRP A 106 60.19 4.52 16.53
N PHE A 107 60.64 3.27 16.55
CA PHE A 107 61.04 2.57 17.76
C PHE A 107 62.50 2.14 17.66
N THR A 108 63.26 2.29 18.74
CA THR A 108 64.68 1.90 18.80
C THR A 108 64.87 0.76 19.81
N PRO A 109 65.60 -0.31 19.46
CA PRO A 109 66.27 -0.56 18.17
C PRO A 109 65.27 -0.83 17.04
N GLU A 110 65.54 -0.35 15.84
CA GLU A 110 64.66 -0.62 14.69
C GLU A 110 64.60 -2.13 14.40
N ARG A 111 63.38 -2.63 14.18
CA ARG A 111 63.10 -4.03 13.84
C ARG A 111 62.14 -4.09 12.67
N LYS A 112 62.26 -5.13 11.84
CA LYS A 112 61.30 -5.41 10.76
C LYS A 112 59.90 -5.52 11.38
N ALA A 113 58.94 -4.78 10.84
CA ALA A 113 57.56 -4.71 11.32
C ALA A 113 57.39 -4.31 12.81
N ASN A 114 58.41 -3.72 13.44
CA ASN A 114 58.40 -3.34 14.86
C ASN A 114 58.05 -4.51 15.81
N VAL A 115 58.59 -5.69 15.52
CA VAL A 115 58.39 -6.90 16.34
C VAL A 115 59.57 -7.12 17.27
N TYR A 116 59.29 -7.34 18.55
CA TYR A 116 60.29 -7.50 19.60
C TYR A 116 60.02 -8.76 20.42
N LEU A 117 61.08 -9.34 20.98
CA LEU A 117 60.96 -10.43 21.94
C LEU A 117 60.68 -9.89 23.35
N GLY A 118 60.10 -10.74 24.20
CA GLY A 118 59.95 -10.47 25.63
C GLY A 118 61.26 -9.98 26.26
N GLY A 119 61.17 -8.95 27.11
CA GLY A 119 62.32 -8.35 27.82
C GLY A 119 63.14 -7.35 26.98
N SER A 120 62.71 -7.03 25.75
CA SER A 120 63.37 -6.01 24.94
C SER A 120 63.29 -4.62 25.58
N SER A 121 64.33 -3.80 25.42
CA SER A 121 64.28 -2.37 25.73
C SER A 121 63.88 -1.59 24.49
N ILE A 122 62.75 -0.88 24.54
CA ILE A 122 62.18 -0.16 23.39
C ILE A 122 62.07 1.33 23.70
N THR A 123 62.79 2.15 22.95
CA THR A 123 62.72 3.61 23.04
C THR A 123 61.77 4.14 21.98
N ILE A 124 60.85 5.03 22.38
CA ILE A 124 59.92 5.70 21.47
C ILE A 124 60.56 6.99 20.99
N ASN A 125 60.61 7.18 19.68
CA ASN A 125 61.11 8.40 19.07
C ASN A 125 60.04 8.98 18.13
N ALA A 126 59.96 10.29 18.09
CA ALA A 126 59.05 10.99 17.19
C ALA A 126 59.69 12.25 16.62
N GLN A 127 59.22 12.66 15.45
CA GLN A 127 59.53 13.96 14.86
C GLN A 127 58.29 14.83 14.91
N PHE A 128 58.46 16.10 15.27
CA PHE A 128 57.40 17.10 15.30
C PHE A 128 57.72 18.22 14.32
N THR A 129 56.69 18.77 13.68
CA THR A 129 56.78 19.95 12.80
C THR A 129 55.94 21.08 13.35
N ASN A 130 56.48 22.29 13.29
CA ASN A 130 55.72 23.51 13.55
C ASN A 130 54.97 23.92 12.26
N PHE A 131 53.70 23.59 12.11
CA PHE A 131 52.89 24.04 10.97
C PHE A 131 52.37 25.47 11.16
N GLY A 132 52.30 25.93 12.42
CA GLY A 132 51.93 27.30 12.77
C GLY A 132 52.94 28.33 12.28
N LYS A 133 52.43 29.51 11.90
CA LYS A 133 53.28 30.65 11.52
C LYS A 133 54.19 31.13 12.66
N ASN A 134 53.72 31.04 13.91
CA ASN A 134 54.45 31.52 15.08
C ASN A 134 55.65 30.62 15.35
N VAL A 135 56.77 31.25 15.73
CA VAL A 135 57.97 30.53 16.17
C VAL A 135 57.67 29.78 17.47
N ARG A 136 58.05 28.50 17.54
CA ARG A 136 57.84 27.64 18.71
C ARG A 136 59.16 27.24 19.37
N GLN A 137 59.12 27.11 20.70
CA GLN A 137 60.25 26.64 21.49
C GLN A 137 59.72 25.92 22.75
N ASN A 138 60.43 24.88 23.17
CA ASN A 138 60.19 24.11 24.40
C ASN A 138 58.76 23.56 24.51
N VAL A 139 58.22 23.02 23.41
CA VAL A 139 56.86 22.47 23.38
C VAL A 139 56.85 21.10 24.07
N PRO A 140 56.08 20.90 25.15
CA PRO A 140 55.98 19.60 25.79
C PRO A 140 55.30 18.59 24.87
N VAL A 141 55.79 17.35 24.90
CA VAL A 141 55.22 16.24 24.12
C VAL A 141 55.16 14.98 24.98
N LYS A 142 54.24 14.07 24.67
CA LYS A 142 54.13 12.77 25.36
C LYS A 142 53.77 11.65 24.40
N ALA A 143 54.09 10.43 24.79
CA ALA A 143 53.61 9.20 24.19
C ALA A 143 52.80 8.44 25.22
N LEU A 144 51.54 8.12 24.89
CA LEU A 144 50.70 7.20 25.66
C LEU A 144 50.78 5.82 25.02
N ILE A 145 51.07 4.81 25.83
CA ILE A 145 51.25 3.43 25.36
C ILE A 145 50.10 2.61 25.87
N TYR A 146 49.38 1.95 24.95
CA TYR A 146 48.24 1.09 25.19
C TYR A 146 48.60 -0.33 24.81
N ARG A 147 47.93 -1.30 25.44
CA ARG A 147 48.13 -2.72 25.14
C ARG A 147 46.83 -3.32 24.61
N ASP A 148 46.96 -4.07 23.52
CA ASP A 148 45.90 -4.74 22.78
C ASP A 148 44.76 -3.78 22.41
N GLN A 149 43.51 -4.19 22.57
CA GLN A 149 42.33 -3.39 22.21
C GLN A 149 41.88 -2.41 23.32
N ASP A 150 42.59 -2.33 24.45
CA ASP A 150 42.31 -1.31 25.50
C ASP A 150 42.99 0.01 25.14
N LEU A 151 42.28 0.84 24.36
CA LEU A 151 42.72 2.18 23.98
C LEU A 151 42.29 3.28 24.97
N VAL A 152 41.81 2.88 26.15
CA VAL A 152 41.31 3.78 27.19
C VAL A 152 42.34 3.96 28.29
N ASN A 153 42.96 2.88 28.76
CA ASN A 153 43.91 2.92 29.88
C ASN A 153 45.36 2.71 29.39
N PRO A 154 46.22 3.75 29.36
CA PRO A 154 47.60 3.57 28.95
C PRO A 154 48.38 2.76 30.00
N VAL A 155 49.10 1.75 29.55
CA VAL A 155 49.98 0.89 30.38
C VAL A 155 51.32 1.57 30.69
N ALA A 156 51.71 2.59 29.92
CA ALA A 156 52.87 3.43 30.19
C ALA A 156 52.72 4.82 29.56
N THR A 157 53.53 5.77 30.01
CA THR A 157 53.65 7.10 29.42
C THR A 157 55.11 7.48 29.34
N ALA A 158 55.54 8.01 28.18
CA ALA A 158 56.85 8.62 28.00
C ALA A 158 56.67 10.11 27.64
N THR A 159 57.61 10.96 28.02
CA THR A 159 57.54 12.41 27.80
C THR A 159 58.83 12.93 27.17
N GLY A 160 58.74 14.11 26.58
CA GLY A 160 59.87 14.82 26.00
C GLY A 160 59.54 16.29 25.74
N THR A 161 60.47 16.99 25.10
CA THR A 161 60.31 18.40 24.73
C THR A 161 60.74 18.58 23.28
N ALA A 162 59.81 19.04 22.42
CA ALA A 162 60.08 19.42 21.05
C ALA A 162 60.59 20.87 20.97
N PHE A 163 61.42 21.15 19.97
CA PHE A 163 61.96 22.48 19.66
C PHE A 163 62.74 23.11 20.83
N THR A 164 63.83 22.49 21.29
CA THR A 164 64.67 23.04 22.38
C THR A 164 65.28 24.42 22.06
N THR A 165 65.27 24.81 20.78
CA THR A 165 65.60 26.14 20.27
C THR A 165 64.45 26.73 19.45
N ALA A 166 64.41 28.05 19.33
CA ALA A 166 63.36 28.77 18.60
C ALA A 166 63.26 28.29 17.14
N THR A 167 62.12 27.69 16.78
CA THR A 167 61.91 27.01 15.50
C THR A 167 60.77 27.68 14.72
N ALA A 168 61.07 28.17 13.52
CA ALA A 168 60.11 28.81 12.64
C ALA A 168 59.13 27.81 11.99
N GLN A 169 58.16 28.32 11.25
CA GLN A 169 57.19 27.51 10.49
C GLN A 169 57.91 26.50 9.58
N LEU A 170 57.36 25.28 9.51
CA LEU A 170 57.90 24.08 8.87
C LEU A 170 59.21 23.54 9.45
N GLY A 171 59.72 24.14 10.53
CA GLY A 171 60.87 23.63 11.24
C GLY A 171 60.53 22.35 12.02
N LYS A 172 61.51 21.46 12.15
CA LYS A 172 61.36 20.09 12.66
C LYS A 172 62.17 19.85 13.91
N SER A 173 61.65 19.01 14.81
CA SER A 173 62.36 18.55 16.01
C SER A 173 62.20 17.04 16.18
N GLN A 174 63.32 16.33 16.23
CA GLN A 174 63.33 14.92 16.64
C GLN A 174 63.43 14.83 18.16
N VAL A 175 62.59 14.01 18.77
CA VAL A 175 62.47 13.86 20.22
C VAL A 175 62.55 12.38 20.56
N THR A 176 63.53 12.03 21.39
CA THR A 176 63.58 10.74 22.08
C THR A 176 62.77 10.85 23.35
N LEU A 177 61.67 10.10 23.46
CA LEU A 177 60.79 10.15 24.62
C LEU A 177 61.29 9.21 25.72
N THR A 178 61.20 9.69 26.97
CA THR A 178 61.68 8.97 28.16
C THR A 178 60.54 8.71 29.15
N PRO A 179 60.53 7.58 29.89
CA PRO A 179 61.56 6.53 29.91
C PRO A 179 61.49 5.59 28.70
N THR A 180 62.61 4.91 28.43
CA THR A 180 62.64 3.71 27.57
C THR A 180 61.77 2.62 28.20
N LEU A 181 60.96 1.93 27.40
CA LEU A 181 60.13 0.83 27.86
C LEU A 181 61.00 -0.41 28.12
N THR A 182 60.87 -1.01 29.30
CA THR A 182 61.64 -2.19 29.71
C THR A 182 60.74 -3.22 30.41
N ALA A 183 61.32 -4.35 30.82
CA ALA A 183 60.66 -5.29 31.73
C ALA A 183 60.19 -4.58 33.03
N PRO A 184 59.07 -5.00 33.64
CA PRO A 184 58.23 -6.14 33.24
C PRO A 184 57.21 -5.84 32.13
N LEU A 185 57.07 -4.57 31.72
CA LEU A 185 56.07 -4.18 30.72
C LEU A 185 56.30 -4.87 29.36
N MET A 186 57.56 -5.02 29.00
CA MET A 186 57.99 -5.66 27.74
C MET A 186 58.08 -7.19 27.83
N ASP A 187 57.69 -7.81 28.95
CA ASP A 187 57.61 -9.28 29.08
C ASP A 187 56.24 -9.84 28.70
N VAL A 188 55.25 -8.97 28.46
CA VAL A 188 53.87 -9.39 28.16
C VAL A 188 53.68 -9.39 26.63
N PRO A 189 53.38 -10.55 26.01
CA PRO A 189 53.07 -10.59 24.58
C PRO A 189 51.81 -9.79 24.27
N GLY A 190 51.77 -9.15 23.12
CA GLY A 190 50.63 -8.36 22.68
C GLY A 190 50.99 -7.29 21.66
N ILE A 191 49.96 -6.61 21.14
CA ILE A 191 50.13 -5.45 20.25
C ILE A 191 50.09 -4.19 21.10
N TYR A 192 51.13 -3.38 21.03
CA TYR A 192 51.23 -2.12 21.77
C TYR A 192 50.95 -0.96 20.82
N THR A 193 49.90 -0.20 21.14
CA THR A 193 49.53 1.01 20.40
C THR A 193 50.11 2.23 21.08
N VAL A 194 50.90 3.02 20.36
CA VAL A 194 51.57 4.22 20.88
C VAL A 194 50.96 5.44 20.22
N LYS A 195 50.41 6.34 21.04
CA LYS A 195 49.90 7.65 20.62
C LYS A 195 50.88 8.72 21.06
N VAL A 196 51.59 9.33 20.13
CA VAL A 196 52.47 10.48 20.37
C VAL A 196 51.65 11.75 20.18
N ILE A 197 51.73 12.66 21.15
CA ILE A 197 50.84 13.81 21.30
C ILE A 197 51.68 15.08 21.53
N SER A 198 51.44 16.12 20.74
CA SER A 198 51.88 17.50 21.03
C SER A 198 51.01 18.10 22.14
N LEU A 199 51.62 18.80 23.10
CA LEU A 199 50.90 19.42 24.22
C LEU A 199 51.05 20.94 24.17
N LEU A 200 50.89 21.51 22.98
CA LEU A 200 50.95 22.94 22.79
C LEU A 200 49.70 23.58 23.43
N ASP A 201 49.89 24.51 24.37
CA ASP A 201 48.79 25.08 25.17
C ASP A 201 47.72 25.82 24.33
N ILE A 202 48.13 26.33 23.17
CA ILE A 202 47.25 26.96 22.17
C ILE A 202 47.61 26.31 20.84
N ASP A 203 46.93 25.21 20.50
CA ASP A 203 46.96 24.58 19.18
C ASP A 203 45.63 24.81 18.45
N GLN A 204 45.69 25.27 17.21
CA GLN A 204 44.53 25.61 16.41
C GLN A 204 44.02 24.45 15.54
N ASP A 205 44.82 23.40 15.32
CA ASP A 205 44.41 22.19 14.59
C ASP A 205 44.58 20.93 15.45
N ILE A 206 43.79 20.88 16.53
CA ILE A 206 43.84 19.81 17.54
C ILE A 206 43.61 18.39 16.98
N LEU A 207 43.10 18.27 15.75
CA LEU A 207 42.86 16.97 15.12
C LEU A 207 44.15 16.32 14.64
N ASN A 208 45.21 17.12 14.44
CA ASN A 208 46.51 16.65 13.97
C ASN A 208 47.52 16.43 15.14
N ASP A 209 47.16 16.78 16.38
CA ASP A 209 48.06 16.74 17.54
C ASP A 209 48.54 15.32 17.89
N THR A 210 47.89 14.28 17.37
CA THR A 210 48.16 12.89 17.73
C THR A 210 48.54 12.04 16.52
N LEU A 211 49.72 11.41 16.59
CA LEU A 211 50.13 10.35 15.66
C LEU A 211 50.10 9.00 16.37
N THR A 212 49.54 7.99 15.71
CA THR A 212 49.46 6.62 16.24
C THR A 212 50.42 5.70 15.49
N GLY A 213 51.19 4.89 16.21
CA GLY A 213 51.97 3.78 15.67
C GLY A 213 51.88 2.55 16.55
N GLN A 214 52.42 1.43 16.07
CA GLN A 214 52.33 0.14 16.76
C GLN A 214 53.66 -0.62 16.72
N PHE A 215 53.90 -1.37 17.78
CA PHE A 215 54.89 -2.43 17.87
C PHE A 215 54.27 -3.65 18.54
N SER A 216 54.86 -4.82 18.40
CA SER A 216 54.40 -6.03 19.11
C SER A 216 55.52 -6.64 19.95
N ILE A 217 55.13 -7.15 21.12
CA ILE A 217 55.92 -8.12 21.85
C ILE A 217 55.40 -9.49 21.44
N SER A 218 56.23 -10.27 20.78
CA SER A 218 55.86 -11.56 20.21
C SER A 218 56.59 -12.71 20.89
N LEU A 219 55.92 -13.86 20.97
CA LEU A 219 56.59 -15.11 21.29
C LEU A 219 57.44 -15.59 20.10
N PRO A 220 58.47 -16.44 20.31
CA PRO A 220 59.31 -16.91 19.21
C PRO A 220 58.53 -17.58 18.07
N ASN A 221 57.58 -18.48 18.37
CA ASN A 221 56.72 -19.13 17.38
C ASN A 221 55.26 -19.00 17.79
N ASP A 222 54.47 -18.32 16.96
CA ASP A 222 53.05 -18.01 17.22
C ASP A 222 52.34 -17.75 15.88
N VAL A 223 51.28 -18.51 15.58
CA VAL A 223 50.41 -18.30 14.42
C VAL A 223 48.94 -18.22 14.83
N ALA A 224 48.30 -17.13 14.46
CA ALA A 224 46.93 -16.84 14.84
C ALA A 224 45.97 -16.95 13.65
N VAL A 225 44.73 -17.33 13.93
CA VAL A 225 43.61 -17.05 13.02
C VAL A 225 43.26 -15.56 13.15
N TRP A 226 43.22 -14.82 12.04
CA TRP A 226 42.95 -13.38 12.07
C TRP A 226 41.50 -13.02 11.71
N THR A 227 41.00 -13.52 10.58
CA THR A 227 39.58 -13.35 10.20
C THR A 227 39.15 -14.42 9.20
N LEU A 228 37.85 -14.69 9.18
CA LEU A 228 37.18 -15.38 8.08
C LEU A 228 36.86 -14.36 6.99
N LEU A 229 37.11 -14.73 5.73
CA LEU A 229 36.78 -13.96 4.54
C LEU A 229 35.53 -14.54 3.85
N GLN A 230 35.40 -15.87 3.83
CA GLN A 230 34.19 -16.62 3.44
C GLN A 230 34.04 -17.91 4.27
N PRO A 231 32.82 -18.40 4.55
CA PRO A 231 31.53 -17.91 4.06
C PRO A 231 31.05 -16.60 4.71
N TYR A 232 30.22 -15.86 3.98
CA TYR A 232 29.42 -14.75 4.50
C TYR A 232 28.27 -15.20 5.41
N GLU A 233 27.99 -14.39 6.42
CA GLU A 233 26.85 -14.53 7.32
C GLU A 233 25.56 -14.05 6.64
N ASN A 234 24.44 -14.72 6.91
CA ASN A 234 23.11 -14.30 6.46
C ASN A 234 22.61 -13.10 7.27
N LYS A 235 23.17 -11.91 7.00
CA LYS A 235 22.77 -10.65 7.64
C LYS A 235 22.67 -9.49 6.66
N LEU A 236 21.90 -8.47 7.02
CA LEU A 236 21.76 -7.25 6.23
C LEU A 236 23.12 -6.52 6.06
N PRO A 237 23.38 -5.94 4.87
CA PRO A 237 22.45 -5.78 3.75
C PRO A 237 22.38 -6.96 2.77
N LEU A 238 23.34 -7.89 2.81
CA LEU A 238 23.50 -8.91 1.76
C LEU A 238 22.57 -10.13 1.90
N LYS A 239 22.23 -10.55 3.13
CA LYS A 239 21.44 -11.77 3.44
C LYS A 239 21.88 -12.99 2.62
N TYR A 240 23.18 -13.23 2.58
CA TYR A 240 23.77 -14.25 1.72
C TYR A 240 23.42 -15.66 2.22
N GLN A 241 23.02 -16.55 1.30
CA GLN A 241 22.75 -17.96 1.56
C GLN A 241 23.41 -18.81 0.47
N TYR A 242 23.80 -20.05 0.81
CA TYR A 242 24.48 -20.95 -0.12
C TYR A 242 23.54 -22.04 -0.64
N PRO A 243 23.55 -22.35 -1.95
CA PRO A 243 22.75 -23.43 -2.50
C PRO A 243 23.25 -24.81 -2.04
N LEU A 244 22.33 -25.76 -1.88
CA LEU A 244 22.69 -27.16 -1.63
C LEU A 244 23.38 -27.79 -2.84
N GLY A 245 24.25 -28.77 -2.59
CA GLY A 245 24.97 -29.48 -3.66
C GLY A 245 26.10 -28.67 -4.32
N VAL A 246 26.30 -27.41 -3.92
CA VAL A 246 27.40 -26.55 -4.37
C VAL A 246 28.41 -26.36 -3.23
N GLY A 247 29.70 -26.40 -3.55
CA GLY A 247 30.76 -26.21 -2.57
C GLY A 247 30.75 -24.79 -1.98
N VAL A 248 30.57 -24.70 -0.66
CA VAL A 248 30.70 -23.45 0.10
C VAL A 248 32.19 -23.10 0.17
N PRO A 249 32.60 -21.91 -0.33
CA PRO A 249 33.97 -21.45 -0.23
C PRO A 249 34.30 -21.09 1.22
N ILE A 250 35.48 -21.53 1.67
CA ILE A 250 36.01 -21.24 2.99
C ILE A 250 37.35 -20.56 2.79
N GLU A 251 37.39 -19.26 3.05
CA GLU A 251 38.59 -18.44 2.87
C GLU A 251 38.92 -17.76 4.19
N VAL A 252 40.17 -17.86 4.61
CA VAL A 252 40.63 -17.40 5.92
C VAL A 252 41.91 -16.60 5.78
N ARG A 253 41.99 -15.49 6.51
CA ARG A 253 43.24 -14.78 6.76
C ARG A 253 43.88 -15.27 8.06
N PHE A 254 45.12 -15.70 7.98
CA PHE A 254 45.97 -16.06 9.12
C PHE A 254 47.08 -15.02 9.33
N LEU A 255 47.63 -14.95 10.54
CA LEU A 255 48.74 -14.06 10.93
C LEU A 255 49.89 -14.86 11.55
N ASN A 256 51.12 -14.65 11.08
CA ASN A 256 52.31 -15.07 11.82
C ASN A 256 52.57 -14.01 12.89
N ALA A 257 52.09 -14.27 14.11
CA ALA A 257 52.23 -13.36 15.24
C ALA A 257 53.58 -13.54 15.96
N GLY A 258 54.34 -14.58 15.60
CA GLY A 258 55.63 -14.91 16.19
C GLY A 258 56.79 -14.09 15.65
N PHE A 259 57.89 -14.10 16.40
CA PHE A 259 59.15 -13.44 16.02
C PHE A 259 59.90 -14.18 14.91
N ASN A 260 59.75 -15.51 14.80
CA ASN A 260 60.42 -16.33 13.79
C ASN A 260 59.55 -16.50 12.53
N SER A 261 60.19 -16.57 11.36
CA SER A 261 59.51 -17.03 10.14
C SER A 261 59.04 -18.48 10.32
N GLN A 262 57.80 -18.75 9.93
CA GLN A 262 57.23 -20.10 9.91
C GLN A 262 57.28 -20.69 8.50
N LYS A 263 57.12 -22.00 8.37
CA LYS A 263 57.11 -22.67 7.07
C LYS A 263 56.07 -23.78 7.03
N ASP A 264 55.31 -23.84 5.94
CA ASP A 264 54.35 -24.93 5.65
C ASP A 264 53.41 -25.22 6.83
N VAL A 265 52.75 -24.18 7.35
CA VAL A 265 51.97 -24.24 8.59
C VAL A 265 50.63 -24.95 8.38
N PRO A 266 50.31 -26.04 9.10
CA PRO A 266 49.02 -26.70 8.99
C PRO A 266 47.87 -25.84 9.54
N VAL A 267 46.78 -25.78 8.79
CA VAL A 267 45.55 -25.05 9.13
C VAL A 267 44.32 -25.88 8.78
N GLY A 268 43.20 -25.64 9.45
CA GLY A 268 42.00 -26.42 9.21
C GLY A 268 40.71 -25.75 9.67
N TYR A 269 39.60 -26.41 9.39
CA TYR A 269 38.28 -26.01 9.86
C TYR A 269 37.41 -27.20 10.25
N TRP A 270 36.40 -26.93 11.06
CA TRP A 270 35.25 -27.81 11.33
C TRP A 270 33.95 -27.06 11.03
N ILE A 271 32.94 -27.79 10.57
CA ILE A 271 31.58 -27.27 10.37
C ILE A 271 30.65 -28.01 11.31
N PHE A 272 29.81 -27.24 12.00
CA PHE A 272 28.79 -27.72 12.91
C PHE A 272 27.40 -27.36 12.39
N ASP A 273 26.42 -28.24 12.63
CA ASP A 273 25.01 -27.90 12.48
C ASP A 273 24.50 -27.06 13.67
N GLU A 274 23.24 -26.62 13.60
CA GLU A 274 22.58 -25.85 14.66
C GLU A 274 22.49 -26.56 16.01
N ASN A 275 22.54 -27.90 16.01
CA ASN A 275 22.54 -28.71 17.23
C ASN A 275 23.96 -28.91 17.81
N GLY A 276 24.99 -28.40 17.12
CA GLY A 276 26.39 -28.53 17.51
C GLY A 276 27.05 -29.85 17.10
N ASN A 277 26.46 -30.63 16.21
CA ASN A 277 27.08 -31.84 15.66
C ASN A 277 28.08 -31.46 14.56
N LYS A 278 29.26 -32.10 14.55
CA LYS A 278 30.23 -31.90 13.47
C LYS A 278 29.73 -32.57 12.18
N VAL A 279 29.52 -31.78 11.13
CA VAL A 279 28.99 -32.21 9.80
C VAL A 279 29.99 -32.03 8.66
N GLY A 280 31.14 -31.40 8.91
CA GLY A 280 32.20 -31.22 7.91
C GLY A 280 33.54 -30.86 8.53
N GLU A 281 34.62 -31.12 7.79
CA GLU A 281 35.97 -30.68 8.13
C GLU A 281 36.84 -30.56 6.88
N GLY A 282 37.91 -29.77 6.99
CA GLY A 282 38.91 -29.65 5.94
C GLY A 282 40.23 -29.15 6.51
N GLN A 283 41.33 -29.52 5.85
CA GLN A 283 42.69 -29.17 6.25
C GLN A 283 43.54 -28.82 5.04
N THR A 284 44.49 -27.93 5.22
CA THR A 284 45.53 -27.59 4.23
C THR A 284 46.76 -27.03 4.95
N ILE A 285 47.70 -26.49 4.20
CA ILE A 285 48.88 -25.79 4.73
C ILE A 285 48.93 -24.35 4.20
N VAL A 286 49.54 -23.45 4.97
CA VAL A 286 50.04 -22.16 4.48
C VAL A 286 51.38 -22.42 3.80
N PRO A 287 51.47 -22.41 2.46
CA PRO A 287 52.65 -22.90 1.76
C PRO A 287 53.82 -21.92 1.82
N GLY A 288 55.04 -22.47 1.90
CA GLY A 288 56.28 -21.72 1.81
C GLY A 288 56.66 -20.98 3.10
N THR A 289 57.62 -20.07 2.98
CA THR A 289 58.10 -19.26 4.12
C THR A 289 57.13 -18.13 4.42
N TRP A 290 56.77 -18.01 5.69
CA TRP A 290 55.83 -17.04 6.21
C TRP A 290 56.52 -16.12 7.22
N ASP A 291 56.82 -14.90 6.79
CA ASP A 291 57.57 -13.94 7.59
C ASP A 291 56.78 -13.43 8.81
N PRO A 292 57.48 -13.05 9.90
CA PRO A 292 56.89 -12.42 11.08
C PRO A 292 56.00 -11.23 10.73
N SER A 293 54.88 -11.10 11.44
CA SER A 293 53.90 -10.01 11.32
C SER A 293 53.38 -9.78 9.90
N THR A 294 53.24 -10.85 9.12
CA THR A 294 52.60 -10.80 7.81
C THR A 294 51.34 -11.66 7.77
N PHE A 295 50.37 -11.24 6.96
CA PHE A 295 49.14 -11.98 6.72
C PHE A 295 49.26 -12.93 5.52
N ARG A 296 48.51 -14.02 5.58
CA ARG A 296 48.30 -14.95 4.46
C ARG A 296 46.82 -15.29 4.35
N ASP A 297 46.27 -15.13 3.16
CA ASP A 297 44.92 -15.54 2.82
C ASP A 297 44.98 -16.93 2.18
N ILE A 298 44.15 -17.84 2.68
CA ILE A 298 44.16 -19.25 2.26
C ILE A 298 42.74 -19.65 1.87
N ASN A 299 42.64 -20.17 0.65
CA ASN A 299 41.47 -20.90 0.18
C ASN A 299 41.54 -22.32 0.75
N MET A 300 40.69 -22.58 1.74
CA MET A 300 40.53 -23.91 2.33
C MET A 300 39.74 -24.81 1.38
N PRO A 301 39.82 -26.16 1.52
CA PRO A 301 38.91 -27.05 0.80
C PRO A 301 37.44 -26.67 1.01
N THR A 302 36.64 -26.71 -0.05
CA THR A 302 35.20 -26.37 0.04
C THR A 302 34.42 -27.48 0.72
N TRP A 303 33.35 -27.12 1.44
CA TRP A 303 32.38 -28.10 1.97
C TRP A 303 31.03 -27.97 1.27
N THR A 304 30.40 -29.09 0.94
CA THR A 304 29.11 -29.09 0.22
C THR A 304 27.96 -29.48 1.15
N PRO A 305 27.01 -28.57 1.45
CA PRO A 305 25.83 -28.89 2.24
C PRO A 305 24.88 -29.81 1.46
N THR A 306 24.33 -30.80 2.17
CA THR A 306 23.36 -31.77 1.62
C THR A 306 21.94 -31.56 2.17
N LYS A 307 21.78 -30.66 3.14
CA LYS A 307 20.51 -30.31 3.76
C LYS A 307 20.45 -28.79 3.96
N PRO A 308 19.26 -28.18 3.89
CA PRO A 308 19.10 -26.79 4.28
C PRO A 308 19.33 -26.66 5.80
N GLY A 309 19.84 -25.51 6.24
CA GLY A 309 19.99 -25.23 7.66
C GLY A 309 20.98 -24.11 7.99
N HIS A 310 21.00 -23.80 9.29
CA HIS A 310 21.95 -22.89 9.93
C HIS A 310 23.21 -23.67 10.33
N TYR A 311 24.36 -23.26 9.78
CA TYR A 311 25.64 -23.92 9.98
C TYR A 311 26.67 -22.98 10.61
N PHE A 312 27.69 -23.54 11.25
CA PHE A 312 28.74 -22.79 11.92
C PHE A 312 30.11 -23.32 11.50
N VAL A 313 31.01 -22.44 11.06
CA VAL A 313 32.40 -22.80 10.74
C VAL A 313 33.35 -22.37 11.86
N LYS A 314 34.24 -23.27 12.29
CA LYS A 314 35.30 -22.99 13.25
C LYS A 314 36.65 -23.23 12.61
N ILE A 315 37.49 -22.20 12.57
CA ILE A 315 38.82 -22.25 11.97
C ILE A 315 39.88 -22.45 13.04
N TYR A 316 40.96 -23.16 12.71
CA TYR A 316 42.13 -23.28 13.57
C TYR A 316 43.47 -23.26 12.82
N THR A 317 44.52 -22.81 13.51
CA THR A 317 45.93 -23.10 13.17
C THR A 317 46.40 -24.32 13.97
N ASN A 318 47.38 -25.05 13.45
CA ASN A 318 47.94 -26.22 14.13
C ASN A 318 49.46 -26.30 13.97
N LEU A 319 50.15 -25.20 14.29
CA LEU A 319 51.61 -25.19 14.37
C LEU A 319 52.05 -26.03 15.58
N SER A 320 52.97 -26.98 15.39
CA SER A 320 53.32 -27.97 16.43
C SER A 320 54.03 -27.36 17.64
N ASN A 321 54.87 -26.35 17.42
CA ASN A 321 55.62 -25.62 18.45
C ASN A 321 55.04 -24.23 18.72
N ASP A 322 53.74 -24.02 18.44
CA ASP A 322 53.07 -22.77 18.79
C ASP A 322 53.08 -22.54 20.29
N GLN A 323 53.54 -21.35 20.68
CA GLN A 323 53.69 -20.95 22.08
C GLN A 323 52.48 -20.16 22.60
N ASN A 324 51.52 -19.78 21.75
CA ASN A 324 50.31 -19.05 22.10
C ASN A 324 49.02 -19.76 21.64
N ARG A 325 48.74 -20.93 22.21
CA ARG A 325 47.56 -21.75 21.85
C ARG A 325 46.19 -21.07 22.01
N LEU A 326 46.12 -19.91 22.64
CA LEU A 326 44.88 -19.18 22.86
C LEU A 326 44.40 -18.47 21.59
N ASN A 327 45.29 -18.16 20.64
CA ASN A 327 44.94 -17.49 19.38
C ASN A 327 44.89 -18.44 18.17
N ASP A 328 45.12 -19.75 18.39
CA ASP A 328 44.96 -20.79 17.38
C ASP A 328 43.54 -20.84 16.82
N THR A 329 42.55 -20.21 17.48
CA THR A 329 41.19 -20.01 16.99
C THR A 329 40.71 -18.59 17.28
N LEU A 330 39.67 -18.11 16.59
CA LEU A 330 39.12 -16.78 16.82
C LEU A 330 38.39 -16.67 18.16
N LEU A 331 38.91 -15.82 19.06
CA LEU A 331 38.44 -15.68 20.45
C LEU A 331 37.02 -15.10 20.60
N LYS A 332 36.51 -14.39 19.56
CA LYS A 332 35.24 -13.63 19.62
C LYS A 332 34.04 -14.34 18.97
N TRP A 333 34.18 -15.60 18.55
CA TRP A 333 33.10 -16.30 17.88
C TRP A 333 32.13 -16.96 18.86
N PRO A 334 30.85 -17.13 18.46
CA PRO A 334 29.92 -18.02 19.15
C PRO A 334 30.56 -19.40 19.40
N LYS A 335 30.10 -20.10 20.45
CA LYS A 335 30.66 -21.40 20.86
C LYS A 335 30.79 -22.42 19.71
N LEU A 336 29.86 -22.37 18.75
CA LEU A 336 29.82 -23.26 17.57
C LEU A 336 30.66 -22.78 16.38
N GLY A 337 31.06 -21.50 16.34
CA GLY A 337 31.81 -20.90 15.22
C GLY A 337 31.07 -19.72 14.57
N PHE A 338 31.51 -19.34 13.37
CA PHE A 338 30.91 -18.28 12.55
C PHE A 338 29.70 -18.80 11.77
N PRO A 339 28.52 -18.15 11.86
CA PRO A 339 27.30 -18.65 11.25
C PRO A 339 27.21 -18.38 9.74
N PHE A 340 26.61 -19.32 9.00
CA PHE A 340 26.21 -19.16 7.61
C PHE A 340 25.05 -20.12 7.29
N ASP A 341 24.27 -19.80 6.25
CA ASP A 341 23.05 -20.55 5.94
C ASP A 341 23.16 -21.23 4.58
N ALA A 342 22.65 -22.45 4.49
CA ALA A 342 22.46 -23.14 3.22
C ALA A 342 20.98 -23.48 3.01
N ASN A 343 20.50 -23.35 1.77
CA ASN A 343 19.10 -23.53 1.44
C ASN A 343 18.92 -24.01 -0.01
N TYR A 344 17.71 -24.44 -0.37
CA TYR A 344 17.39 -24.84 -1.75
C TYR A 344 17.42 -23.64 -2.69
N GLU A 345 17.65 -23.92 -3.98
CA GLU A 345 17.62 -22.88 -5.03
C GLU A 345 16.21 -22.28 -5.16
N ILE A 346 15.22 -23.16 -5.30
CA ILE A 346 13.79 -22.85 -5.26
C ILE A 346 13.14 -23.80 -4.24
N GLU A 347 12.24 -23.27 -3.42
CA GLU A 347 11.40 -24.05 -2.52
C GLU A 347 10.04 -23.36 -2.48
N LEU A 348 9.04 -23.94 -3.14
CA LEU A 348 7.72 -23.32 -3.25
C LEU A 348 6.80 -23.89 -2.18
N MET A 349 5.86 -23.04 -1.76
CA MET A 349 4.79 -23.46 -0.87
C MET A 349 3.48 -22.84 -1.32
N ALA A 350 2.45 -23.68 -1.46
CA ALA A 350 1.08 -23.23 -1.63
C ALA A 350 0.52 -22.77 -0.28
N LEU A 351 0.06 -21.53 -0.21
CA LEU A 351 -0.59 -20.97 0.97
C LEU A 351 -2.11 -21.00 0.81
N PRO A 352 -2.88 -21.05 1.92
CA PRO A 352 -4.33 -21.08 1.85
C PRO A 352 -4.88 -19.99 0.91
N ALA A 353 -5.76 -20.42 0.01
CA ALA A 353 -6.51 -19.51 -0.85
C ALA A 353 -7.35 -18.57 0.02
N GLY A 354 -7.26 -17.26 -0.22
CA GLY A 354 -8.18 -16.31 0.40
C GLY A 354 -9.39 -16.14 -0.51
N ILE A 355 -10.58 -16.64 -0.14
CA ILE A 355 -11.80 -16.09 -0.73
C ILE A 355 -12.20 -14.89 0.14
N ALA A 356 -12.37 -13.72 -0.47
CA ALA A 356 -12.57 -12.46 0.26
C ALA A 356 -13.78 -12.54 1.24
N PRO A 357 -13.66 -12.00 2.46
CA PRO A 357 -14.76 -11.97 3.42
C PRO A 357 -15.71 -10.79 3.14
N HIS A 358 -17.02 -11.05 3.14
CA HIS A 358 -18.06 -10.02 3.23
C HIS A 358 -18.85 -10.16 4.55
N SER A 359 -19.09 -9.04 5.23
CA SER A 359 -19.41 -8.88 6.65
C SER A 359 -20.93 -8.85 6.96
N PRO A 360 -21.41 -8.57 8.19
CA PRO A 360 -21.13 -9.23 9.46
C PRO A 360 -22.44 -9.39 10.26
N GLN A 361 -23.34 -10.31 9.92
CA GLN A 361 -24.37 -10.78 10.85
C GLN A 361 -24.80 -12.19 10.39
N GLU A 362 -24.20 -13.17 11.07
CA GLU A 362 -24.52 -14.60 11.08
C GLU A 362 -24.16 -15.47 9.84
N PHE A 363 -23.05 -16.19 10.01
CA PHE A 363 -22.61 -17.40 9.29
C PHE A 363 -22.17 -17.25 7.82
N GLN A 364 -20.95 -16.71 7.62
CA GLN A 364 -20.28 -16.55 6.32
C GLN A 364 -20.21 -17.88 5.56
N SER A 365 -21.18 -18.05 4.67
CA SER A 365 -21.26 -19.08 3.66
C SER A 365 -21.47 -18.36 2.34
N TYR A 366 -20.88 -18.86 1.27
CA TYR A 366 -21.03 -18.24 -0.03
C TYR A 366 -22.43 -18.51 -0.60
N PRO A 367 -23.01 -17.59 -1.38
CA PRO A 367 -24.32 -17.79 -1.99
C PRO A 367 -24.27 -18.80 -3.15
N ASP A 368 -25.20 -19.76 -3.14
CA ASP A 368 -25.40 -20.70 -4.24
C ASP A 368 -25.81 -19.99 -5.55
N GLY A 369 -25.12 -20.29 -6.66
CA GLY A 369 -25.39 -19.72 -7.98
C GLY A 369 -24.84 -18.32 -8.22
N ARG A 370 -23.96 -17.80 -7.35
CA ARG A 370 -23.26 -16.53 -7.56
C ARG A 370 -21.76 -16.74 -7.77
N PRO A 371 -21.10 -15.92 -8.61
CA PRO A 371 -19.65 -15.95 -8.75
C PRO A 371 -18.92 -15.72 -7.42
N ILE A 372 -17.94 -16.56 -7.13
CA ILE A 372 -17.04 -16.50 -5.99
C ILE A 372 -15.62 -16.29 -6.54
N PRO A 373 -14.94 -15.19 -6.19
CA PRO A 373 -13.56 -14.96 -6.61
C PRO A 373 -12.62 -16.04 -6.09
N VAL A 374 -11.73 -16.53 -6.95
CA VAL A 374 -10.77 -17.59 -6.61
C VAL A 374 -9.36 -17.01 -6.65
N LEU A 375 -8.69 -17.01 -5.50
CA LEU A 375 -7.33 -16.46 -5.33
C LEU A 375 -6.39 -17.53 -4.79
N VAL A 376 -5.19 -17.61 -5.35
CA VAL A 376 -4.10 -18.46 -4.88
C VAL A 376 -3.00 -17.61 -4.30
N ASN A 377 -2.45 -18.05 -3.18
CA ASN A 377 -1.24 -17.48 -2.60
C ASN A 377 -0.11 -18.51 -2.70
N ALA A 378 1.08 -18.07 -3.09
CA ALA A 378 2.28 -18.88 -3.14
C ALA A 378 3.45 -18.09 -2.53
N THR A 379 4.39 -18.78 -1.89
CA THR A 379 5.64 -18.20 -1.39
C THR A 379 6.83 -19.06 -1.82
N ASN A 380 8.01 -18.47 -1.82
CA ASN A 380 9.26 -19.14 -2.16
C ASN A 380 10.28 -18.96 -1.03
N SER A 381 10.63 -20.05 -0.35
CA SER A 381 11.62 -20.05 0.73
C SER A 381 13.05 -20.28 0.22
N GLY A 382 13.22 -20.50 -1.08
CA GLY A 382 14.52 -20.67 -1.74
C GLY A 382 15.32 -19.37 -1.87
N ILE A 383 16.56 -19.51 -2.35
CA ILE A 383 17.51 -18.40 -2.51
C ILE A 383 17.36 -17.64 -3.84
N ALA A 384 16.72 -18.24 -4.84
CA ALA A 384 16.50 -17.67 -6.17
C ALA A 384 15.00 -17.52 -6.46
N ASP A 385 14.65 -16.53 -7.28
CA ASP A 385 13.26 -16.31 -7.68
C ASP A 385 12.77 -17.46 -8.57
N ALA A 386 11.59 -18.01 -8.27
CA ALA A 386 10.94 -18.99 -9.12
C ALA A 386 10.19 -18.27 -10.24
N THR A 387 10.35 -18.70 -11.49
CA THR A 387 9.71 -18.05 -12.65
C THR A 387 8.86 -19.00 -13.45
N ASN A 388 7.78 -18.52 -14.04
CA ASN A 388 6.82 -19.31 -14.82
C ASN A 388 6.25 -20.52 -14.05
N VAL A 389 5.95 -20.33 -12.76
CA VAL A 389 5.45 -21.37 -11.85
C VAL A 389 4.03 -21.78 -12.25
N PRO A 390 3.77 -23.02 -12.69
CA PRO A 390 2.41 -23.50 -12.94
C PRO A 390 1.62 -23.58 -11.63
N ALA A 391 0.41 -23.03 -11.64
CA ALA A 391 -0.52 -23.09 -10.53
C ALA A 391 -1.85 -23.70 -10.98
N THR A 392 -2.35 -24.66 -10.21
CA THR A 392 -3.64 -25.33 -10.44
C THR A 392 -4.56 -25.12 -9.24
N VAL A 393 -5.83 -24.84 -9.51
CA VAL A 393 -6.89 -24.84 -8.50
C VAL A 393 -7.93 -25.90 -8.86
N THR A 394 -8.30 -26.71 -7.89
CA THR A 394 -9.41 -27.67 -7.99
C THR A 394 -10.38 -27.47 -6.84
N ILE A 395 -11.69 -27.42 -7.10
CA ILE A 395 -12.73 -27.38 -6.07
C ILE A 395 -13.55 -28.67 -6.16
N LYS A 396 -13.70 -29.35 -5.02
CA LYS A 396 -14.58 -30.50 -4.84
C LYS A 396 -15.80 -30.11 -4.02
N ASN A 397 -16.96 -30.65 -4.36
CA ASN A 397 -18.16 -30.53 -3.53
C ASN A 397 -18.19 -31.58 -2.40
N ALA A 398 -19.19 -31.51 -1.52
CA ALA A 398 -19.38 -32.44 -0.40
C ALA A 398 -19.49 -33.93 -0.81
N ALA A 399 -19.86 -34.23 -2.06
CA ALA A 399 -19.88 -35.59 -2.60
C ALA A 399 -18.51 -36.08 -3.09
N GLY A 400 -17.46 -35.24 -3.01
CA GLY A 400 -16.12 -35.52 -3.51
C GLY A 400 -15.93 -35.29 -5.01
N ASN A 401 -16.98 -34.83 -5.72
CA ASN A 401 -16.91 -34.58 -7.16
C ASN A 401 -16.16 -33.27 -7.44
N VAL A 402 -15.26 -33.29 -8.42
CA VAL A 402 -14.60 -32.07 -8.91
C VAL A 402 -15.61 -31.25 -9.70
N VAL A 403 -15.86 -30.02 -9.26
CA VAL A 403 -16.82 -29.09 -9.86
C VAL A 403 -16.16 -27.86 -10.50
N TYR A 404 -14.87 -27.68 -10.27
CA TYR A 404 -14.07 -26.59 -10.83
C TYR A 404 -12.61 -27.03 -10.91
N THR A 405 -11.99 -26.80 -12.08
CA THR A 405 -10.54 -26.97 -12.28
C THR A 405 -10.04 -25.89 -13.22
N ARG A 406 -9.01 -25.15 -12.80
CA ARG A 406 -8.34 -24.14 -13.64
C ARG A 406 -6.83 -24.19 -13.41
N GLN A 407 -6.10 -23.83 -14.46
CA GLN A 407 -4.64 -23.74 -14.45
C GLN A 407 -4.21 -22.38 -14.97
N THR A 408 -3.12 -21.87 -14.44
CA THR A 408 -2.46 -20.64 -14.87
C THR A 408 -0.97 -20.72 -14.58
N THR A 409 -0.22 -19.69 -14.98
CA THR A 409 1.20 -19.56 -14.71
C THR A 409 1.44 -18.29 -13.92
N ILE A 410 2.06 -18.41 -12.74
CA ILE A 410 2.54 -17.28 -11.95
C ILE A 410 3.90 -16.87 -12.53
N LEU A 411 4.00 -15.63 -13.00
CA LEU A 411 5.20 -15.16 -13.71
C LEU A 411 6.46 -15.21 -12.85
N THR A 412 6.38 -14.75 -11.60
CA THR A 412 7.50 -14.76 -10.65
C THR A 412 6.99 -14.91 -9.23
N VAL A 413 7.62 -15.79 -8.45
CA VAL A 413 7.49 -15.90 -6.98
C VAL A 413 8.85 -15.55 -6.37
N PRO A 414 9.02 -14.32 -5.84
CA PRO A 414 10.31 -13.86 -5.33
C PRO A 414 10.81 -14.69 -4.15
N SER A 415 12.11 -14.88 -4.11
CA SER A 415 12.86 -15.52 -3.02
C SER A 415 12.70 -14.77 -1.69
N GLY A 416 13.07 -15.45 -0.59
CA GLY A 416 13.11 -14.85 0.74
C GLY A 416 11.75 -14.77 1.45
N ASN A 417 10.86 -15.73 1.17
CA ASN A 417 9.54 -15.88 1.80
C ASN A 417 8.53 -14.77 1.44
N SER A 418 8.61 -14.23 0.22
CA SER A 418 7.64 -13.26 -0.26
C SER A 418 6.39 -13.95 -0.82
N THR A 419 5.21 -13.54 -0.35
CA THR A 419 3.93 -14.08 -0.84
C THR A 419 3.47 -13.36 -2.11
N VAL A 420 3.19 -14.11 -3.16
CA VAL A 420 2.54 -13.65 -4.39
C VAL A 420 1.09 -14.14 -4.44
N ARG A 421 0.19 -13.30 -4.95
CA ARG A 421 -1.22 -13.61 -5.18
C ARG A 421 -1.50 -13.75 -6.67
N GLN A 422 -2.20 -14.81 -7.04
CA GLN A 422 -2.67 -15.07 -8.41
C GLN A 422 -4.20 -15.23 -8.43
N GLU A 423 -4.87 -14.52 -9.33
CA GLU A 423 -6.32 -14.61 -9.52
C GLU A 423 -6.68 -15.66 -10.58
N PHE A 424 -7.83 -16.32 -10.38
CA PHE A 424 -8.43 -17.28 -11.31
C PHE A 424 -9.86 -16.86 -11.66
N PRO A 425 -10.45 -17.35 -12.77
CA PRO A 425 -11.85 -17.09 -13.08
C PRO A 425 -12.78 -17.48 -11.94
N ASP A 426 -13.82 -16.70 -11.68
CA ASP A 426 -14.74 -16.97 -10.58
C ASP A 426 -15.35 -18.39 -10.63
N PHE A 427 -15.54 -18.97 -9.45
CA PHE A 427 -16.29 -20.21 -9.27
C PHE A 427 -17.76 -19.90 -9.01
N ILE A 428 -18.68 -20.54 -9.74
CA ILE A 428 -20.12 -20.45 -9.49
C ILE A 428 -20.58 -21.80 -8.91
N PRO A 429 -20.91 -21.88 -7.61
CA PRO A 429 -21.41 -23.12 -7.01
C PRO A 429 -22.79 -23.48 -7.57
N ASN A 430 -23.07 -24.78 -7.62
CA ASN A 430 -24.36 -25.34 -8.03
C ASN A 430 -24.84 -26.31 -6.95
N GLY A 431 -25.45 -25.74 -5.92
CA GLY A 431 -25.92 -26.46 -4.75
C GLY A 431 -25.21 -26.03 -3.46
N ALA A 432 -25.94 -26.15 -2.36
CA ALA A 432 -25.45 -25.88 -1.01
C ALA A 432 -24.58 -27.02 -0.47
N GLY A 433 -23.79 -26.70 0.56
CA GLY A 433 -22.95 -27.66 1.27
C GLY A 433 -21.50 -27.19 1.38
N GLU A 434 -20.67 -28.07 1.92
CA GLU A 434 -19.23 -27.83 2.01
C GLU A 434 -18.56 -28.06 0.66
N TYR A 435 -17.59 -27.19 0.35
CA TYR A 435 -16.71 -27.30 -0.80
C TYR A 435 -15.27 -27.19 -0.31
N CYS A 436 -14.37 -27.98 -0.88
CA CYS A 436 -12.95 -27.92 -0.56
C CYS A 436 -12.16 -27.54 -1.80
N LEU A 437 -11.42 -26.43 -1.68
CA LEU A 437 -10.53 -25.90 -2.70
C LEU A 437 -9.11 -26.36 -2.39
N THR A 438 -8.51 -27.05 -3.35
CA THR A 438 -7.09 -27.44 -3.33
C THR A 438 -6.33 -26.58 -4.32
N VAL A 439 -5.30 -25.90 -3.81
CA VAL A 439 -4.31 -25.17 -4.61
C VAL A 439 -3.07 -26.04 -4.72
N THR A 440 -2.49 -26.08 -5.91
CA THR A 440 -1.18 -26.70 -6.14
C THR A 440 -0.30 -25.76 -6.94
N VAL A 441 0.90 -25.48 -6.46
CA VAL A 441 1.99 -24.87 -7.22
C VAL A 441 3.07 -25.93 -7.44
N ASN A 442 3.86 -25.80 -8.49
CA ASN A 442 4.90 -26.78 -8.78
C ASN A 442 6.05 -26.10 -9.50
N ASP A 443 7.28 -26.53 -9.23
CA ASP A 443 8.46 -26.16 -10.01
C ASP A 443 9.40 -27.38 -10.08
N PRO A 444 9.94 -27.75 -11.26
CA PRO A 444 10.85 -28.89 -11.37
C PRO A 444 12.12 -28.80 -10.51
N GLN A 445 12.53 -27.59 -10.11
CA GLN A 445 13.69 -27.34 -9.26
C GLN A 445 13.36 -27.35 -7.78
N ASP A 446 12.07 -27.46 -7.41
CA ASP A 446 11.63 -27.56 -6.02
C ASP A 446 11.68 -29.02 -5.54
N PRO A 447 12.62 -29.36 -4.62
CA PRO A 447 12.74 -30.71 -4.12
C PRO A 447 11.74 -31.05 -3.01
N VAL A 448 11.03 -30.07 -2.43
CA VAL A 448 10.06 -30.28 -1.36
C VAL A 448 8.66 -30.24 -1.97
N THR A 449 8.08 -31.41 -2.20
CA THR A 449 6.79 -31.49 -2.93
C THR A 449 5.57 -31.59 -2.02
N GLU A 450 5.79 -31.82 -0.72
CA GLU A 450 4.73 -32.07 0.26
C GLU A 450 3.94 -30.80 0.62
N ASN A 451 4.55 -29.61 0.52
CA ASN A 451 3.95 -28.30 0.80
C ASN A 451 3.55 -27.53 -0.46
N ASN A 452 3.76 -28.12 -1.63
CA ASN A 452 3.32 -27.59 -2.91
C ASN A 452 1.81 -27.61 -3.10
N SER A 453 1.07 -28.26 -2.19
CA SER A 453 -0.38 -28.31 -2.21
C SER A 453 -0.98 -27.97 -0.85
N THR A 454 -2.06 -27.18 -0.85
CA THR A 454 -2.85 -26.88 0.34
C THR A 454 -4.33 -26.93 0.04
N THR A 455 -5.14 -27.30 1.04
CA THR A 455 -6.60 -27.42 0.89
C THR A 455 -7.31 -26.58 1.94
N TRP A 456 -8.32 -25.85 1.52
CA TRP A 456 -9.19 -25.06 2.39
C TRP A 456 -10.65 -25.32 2.03
N CYS A 457 -11.49 -25.54 3.05
CA CYS A 457 -12.91 -25.81 2.86
C CYS A 457 -13.77 -24.61 3.29
N PHE A 458 -14.84 -24.38 2.54
CA PHE A 458 -15.81 -23.31 2.75
C PHE A 458 -17.23 -23.83 2.54
N ASN A 459 -18.21 -23.15 3.15
CA ASN A 459 -19.61 -23.53 3.04
C ASN A 459 -20.35 -22.66 2.02
N VAL A 460 -21.24 -23.26 1.26
CA VAL A 460 -22.22 -22.58 0.40
C VAL A 460 -23.60 -22.74 1.00
N LYS A 461 -24.31 -21.63 1.22
CA LYS A 461 -25.66 -21.63 1.81
C LYS A 461 -26.71 -22.02 0.78
N ALA A 462 -27.71 -22.77 1.23
CA ALA A 462 -28.90 -23.01 0.43
C ALA A 462 -29.70 -21.73 0.19
N ARG A 463 -30.28 -21.62 -1.01
CA ARG A 463 -31.23 -20.57 -1.35
C ARG A 463 -32.50 -20.70 -0.49
N TYR A 464 -33.16 -19.58 -0.22
CA TYR A 464 -34.36 -19.54 0.62
C TYR A 464 -35.55 -20.25 -0.04
N ALA A 465 -36.31 -21.00 0.75
CA ALA A 465 -37.57 -21.65 0.33
C ALA A 465 -38.46 -21.90 1.56
N GLY A 466 -39.76 -21.61 1.44
CA GLY A 466 -40.73 -21.79 2.53
C GLY A 466 -41.12 -20.50 3.25
N VAL A 467 -41.57 -20.62 4.50
CA VAL A 467 -42.10 -19.50 5.29
C VAL A 467 -41.08 -19.05 6.32
N TYR A 468 -40.78 -17.76 6.36
CA TYR A 468 -39.89 -17.13 7.34
C TYR A 468 -40.61 -15.96 8.01
N ARG A 469 -40.40 -15.79 9.31
CA ARG A 469 -41.00 -14.70 10.07
C ARG A 469 -40.03 -13.53 10.19
N VAL A 470 -40.57 -12.32 10.11
CA VAL A 470 -39.84 -11.07 10.20
C VAL A 470 -40.40 -10.28 11.37
N GLY A 471 -39.56 -9.91 12.34
CA GLY A 471 -39.95 -9.13 13.52
C GLY A 471 -39.08 -9.45 14.73
N PHE A 472 -39.39 -8.83 15.86
CA PHE A 472 -38.59 -8.99 17.07
C PHE A 472 -38.53 -10.45 17.55
N GLY A 473 -37.32 -11.02 17.61
CA GLY A 473 -37.10 -12.40 18.06
C GLY A 473 -37.39 -13.49 17.02
N GLU A 474 -37.66 -13.12 15.77
CA GLU A 474 -37.93 -14.05 14.66
C GLU A 474 -36.70 -14.29 13.78
N HIS A 475 -36.88 -15.05 12.68
CA HIS A 475 -35.81 -15.41 11.73
C HIS A 475 -35.06 -14.22 11.16
N PHE A 476 -35.77 -13.13 10.91
CA PHE A 476 -35.19 -11.84 10.54
C PHE A 476 -35.75 -10.79 11.49
N ARG A 477 -34.90 -9.93 12.03
CA ARG A 477 -35.35 -8.87 12.93
C ARG A 477 -36.08 -7.75 12.19
N THR A 478 -35.67 -7.47 10.95
CA THR A 478 -36.21 -6.34 10.16
C THR A 478 -36.53 -6.73 8.71
N ILE A 479 -37.41 -5.96 8.06
CA ILE A 479 -37.71 -6.10 6.63
C ILE A 479 -36.44 -5.94 5.78
N ARG A 480 -35.57 -5.00 6.14
CA ARG A 480 -34.31 -4.76 5.42
C ARG A 480 -33.37 -5.96 5.51
N GLU A 481 -33.17 -6.50 6.70
CA GLU A 481 -32.36 -7.69 6.91
C GLU A 481 -32.90 -8.91 6.14
N ALA A 482 -34.22 -9.12 6.17
CA ALA A 482 -34.86 -10.18 5.38
C ALA A 482 -34.61 -10.02 3.89
N TRP A 483 -34.76 -8.79 3.35
CA TRP A 483 -34.51 -8.53 1.95
C TRP A 483 -33.03 -8.63 1.56
N ASP A 484 -32.13 -8.05 2.34
CA ASP A 484 -30.69 -8.09 2.09
C ASP A 484 -30.20 -9.54 2.09
N SER A 485 -30.72 -10.38 2.97
CA SER A 485 -30.41 -11.81 3.01
C SER A 485 -30.97 -12.57 1.81
N VAL A 486 -32.27 -12.44 1.51
CA VAL A 486 -32.90 -13.15 0.38
C VAL A 486 -32.33 -12.69 -0.97
N SER A 487 -32.03 -11.39 -1.13
CA SER A 487 -31.40 -10.87 -2.34
C SER A 487 -29.96 -11.37 -2.50
N THR A 488 -29.21 -11.51 -1.41
CA THR A 488 -27.84 -12.05 -1.42
C THR A 488 -27.82 -13.55 -1.73
N TYR A 489 -28.59 -14.36 -0.99
CA TYR A 489 -28.54 -15.82 -1.09
C TYR A 489 -29.49 -16.42 -2.13
N GLY A 490 -30.43 -15.63 -2.67
CA GLY A 490 -31.39 -16.07 -3.67
C GLY A 490 -32.51 -16.95 -3.11
N VAL A 491 -33.37 -17.42 -4.02
CA VAL A 491 -34.53 -18.28 -3.70
C VAL A 491 -34.49 -19.58 -4.51
N GLY A 492 -34.72 -20.69 -3.84
CA GLY A 492 -34.74 -22.05 -4.42
C GLY A 492 -36.15 -22.63 -4.55
N GLY A 493 -37.13 -21.98 -3.94
CA GLY A 493 -38.55 -22.30 -3.97
C GLY A 493 -39.39 -21.07 -3.61
N PRO A 494 -40.73 -21.16 -3.61
CA PRO A 494 -41.58 -20.07 -3.14
C PRO A 494 -41.22 -19.64 -1.71
N VAL A 495 -41.08 -18.34 -1.49
CA VAL A 495 -40.75 -17.76 -0.19
C VAL A 495 -41.91 -16.90 0.31
N THR A 496 -42.31 -17.10 1.55
CA THR A 496 -43.27 -16.23 2.26
C THR A 496 -42.57 -15.58 3.44
N LEU A 497 -42.58 -14.25 3.50
CA LEU A 497 -42.07 -13.44 4.60
C LEU A 497 -43.26 -12.92 5.42
N GLU A 498 -43.45 -13.49 6.60
CA GLU A 498 -44.56 -13.18 7.51
C GLU A 498 -44.17 -12.10 8.52
N LEU A 499 -44.85 -10.95 8.46
CA LEU A 499 -44.66 -9.85 9.39
C LEU A 499 -45.42 -10.11 10.68
N VAL A 500 -44.70 -10.21 11.81
CA VAL A 500 -45.25 -10.49 13.14
C VAL A 500 -45.38 -9.27 14.05
N ASP A 501 -44.71 -8.15 13.77
CA ASP A 501 -44.79 -6.93 14.56
C ASP A 501 -45.91 -6.03 14.04
N ASP A 502 -46.47 -5.17 14.91
CA ASP A 502 -47.51 -4.22 14.51
C ASP A 502 -46.94 -3.02 13.72
N SER A 503 -45.62 -2.82 13.78
CA SER A 503 -44.94 -1.71 13.14
C SER A 503 -43.50 -2.04 12.78
N TYR A 504 -43.08 -1.64 11.59
CA TYR A 504 -41.71 -1.70 11.09
C TYR A 504 -41.28 -0.31 10.67
N THR A 505 -40.02 0.02 10.91
CA THR A 505 -39.38 1.18 10.28
C THR A 505 -38.35 0.67 9.29
N VAL A 506 -38.47 1.13 8.04
CA VAL A 506 -37.58 0.78 6.95
C VAL A 506 -36.94 2.07 6.46
N GLN A 507 -35.62 2.11 6.52
CA GLN A 507 -34.82 3.27 6.16
C GLN A 507 -33.44 2.83 5.62
N PRO A 508 -32.77 3.63 4.79
CA PRO A 508 -31.38 3.40 4.43
C PRO A 508 -30.42 3.60 5.61
N THR A 509 -29.17 3.20 5.43
CA THR A 509 -28.12 3.32 6.45
C THR A 509 -27.63 4.77 6.63
N ASN A 510 -27.85 5.63 5.64
CA ASN A 510 -27.51 7.04 5.68
C ASN A 510 -28.67 7.90 5.12
N ASN A 511 -28.59 9.22 5.21
CA ASN A 511 -29.62 10.13 4.73
C ASN A 511 -29.31 10.70 3.33
N ASP A 512 -28.67 9.93 2.46
CA ASP A 512 -28.32 10.33 1.09
C ASP A 512 -29.59 10.55 0.24
N PRO A 513 -29.84 11.75 -0.31
CA PRO A 513 -31.03 12.07 -1.10
C PRO A 513 -31.28 11.19 -2.34
N SER A 514 -30.32 10.37 -2.76
CA SER A 514 -30.51 9.40 -3.86
C SER A 514 -31.10 8.06 -3.43
N GLN A 515 -31.16 7.77 -2.12
CA GLN A 515 -31.51 6.45 -1.61
C GLN A 515 -33.02 6.32 -1.32
N PRO A 516 -33.65 5.20 -1.71
CA PRO A 516 -35.02 4.87 -1.29
C PRO A 516 -35.05 4.36 0.17
N ALA A 517 -36.24 4.20 0.75
CA ALA A 517 -36.38 3.55 2.06
C ALA A 517 -35.90 2.08 1.99
N LEU A 518 -36.31 1.37 0.93
CA LEU A 518 -35.92 0.01 0.60
C LEU A 518 -35.59 -0.09 -0.89
N ASP A 519 -34.34 -0.43 -1.22
CA ASP A 519 -33.91 -0.65 -2.60
C ASP A 519 -34.06 -2.14 -2.95
N MET A 520 -35.00 -2.45 -3.82
CA MET A 520 -35.29 -3.81 -4.31
C MET A 520 -35.00 -3.95 -5.81
N ARG A 521 -34.19 -3.06 -6.38
CA ARG A 521 -33.77 -3.11 -7.78
C ARG A 521 -32.73 -4.20 -8.03
N GLY A 522 -32.65 -4.64 -9.28
CA GLY A 522 -31.66 -5.58 -9.76
C GLY A 522 -32.04 -7.05 -9.61
N TYR A 523 -31.03 -7.91 -9.73
CA TYR A 523 -31.21 -9.34 -9.90
C TYR A 523 -31.10 -10.13 -8.59
N VAL A 524 -32.10 -10.99 -8.36
CA VAL A 524 -32.09 -12.01 -7.29
C VAL A 524 -32.03 -13.39 -7.92
N VAL A 525 -31.01 -14.17 -7.54
CA VAL A 525 -30.78 -15.53 -8.05
C VAL A 525 -32.00 -16.42 -7.76
N GLY A 526 -32.48 -17.10 -8.79
CA GLY A 526 -33.59 -18.06 -8.70
C GLY A 526 -34.99 -17.47 -8.54
N LEU A 527 -35.13 -16.16 -8.34
CA LEU A 527 -36.43 -15.48 -8.25
C LEU A 527 -37.12 -15.46 -9.61
N GLY A 528 -38.37 -15.93 -9.64
CA GLY A 528 -39.15 -16.07 -10.87
C GLY A 528 -40.55 -16.60 -10.58
N ALA A 529 -41.32 -16.89 -11.65
CA ALA A 529 -42.70 -17.38 -11.54
C ALA A 529 -42.85 -18.65 -10.67
N ASN A 530 -41.86 -19.53 -10.70
CA ASN A 530 -41.85 -20.78 -9.93
C ASN A 530 -41.42 -20.58 -8.47
N ASN A 531 -40.64 -19.53 -8.19
CA ASN A 531 -40.06 -19.24 -6.87
C ASN A 531 -40.36 -17.78 -6.46
N PRO A 532 -41.63 -17.37 -6.34
CA PRO A 532 -41.99 -16.01 -6.01
C PRO A 532 -41.69 -15.69 -4.53
N ILE A 533 -41.56 -14.39 -4.23
CA ILE A 533 -41.50 -13.89 -2.84
C ILE A 533 -42.82 -13.20 -2.51
N THR A 534 -43.44 -13.58 -1.39
CA THR A 534 -44.67 -12.95 -0.88
C THR A 534 -44.44 -12.40 0.52
N TRP A 535 -44.64 -11.11 0.69
CA TRP A 535 -44.71 -10.44 1.99
C TRP A 535 -46.16 -10.37 2.44
N ARG A 536 -46.45 -10.86 3.64
CA ARG A 536 -47.80 -10.83 4.21
C ARG A 536 -47.75 -10.66 5.73
N PRO A 537 -48.80 -10.14 6.37
CA PRO A 537 -48.89 -10.19 7.82
C PRO A 537 -49.16 -11.64 8.27
N VAL A 538 -48.67 -12.01 9.45
CA VAL A 538 -49.05 -13.29 10.07
C VAL A 538 -50.57 -13.32 10.33
N ALA A 539 -51.17 -14.51 10.28
CA ALA A 539 -52.60 -14.68 10.51
C ALA A 539 -53.06 -14.06 11.84
N GLY A 540 -54.22 -13.40 11.84
CA GLY A 540 -54.82 -12.78 13.02
C GLY A 540 -54.40 -11.32 13.28
N LYS A 541 -53.41 -10.78 12.55
CA LYS A 541 -53.08 -9.35 12.63
C LYS A 541 -54.23 -8.48 12.10
N THR A 542 -54.48 -7.37 12.78
CA THR A 542 -55.51 -6.38 12.42
C THR A 542 -54.91 -5.12 11.79
N ASN A 543 -53.66 -4.79 12.13
CA ASN A 543 -52.89 -3.73 11.49
C ASN A 543 -51.39 -4.02 11.57
N VAL A 544 -50.67 -3.84 10.46
CA VAL A 544 -49.21 -3.88 10.42
C VAL A 544 -48.73 -2.66 9.64
N THR A 545 -48.01 -1.77 10.30
CA THR A 545 -47.57 -0.49 9.72
C THR A 545 -46.13 -0.57 9.26
N VAL A 546 -45.85 -0.32 7.98
CA VAL A 546 -44.50 -0.21 7.43
C VAL A 546 -44.21 1.27 7.19
N ASN A 547 -43.41 1.86 8.10
CA ASN A 547 -42.96 3.24 8.01
C ASN A 547 -41.74 3.31 7.10
N LEU A 548 -41.93 3.82 5.89
CA LEU A 548 -40.90 4.02 4.88
C LEU A 548 -40.29 5.41 5.08
N LYS A 549 -39.12 5.47 5.68
CA LYS A 549 -38.35 6.71 5.82
C LYS A 549 -37.34 6.80 4.68
N SER A 550 -37.63 7.65 3.71
CA SER A 550 -36.88 7.74 2.47
C SER A 550 -36.24 9.12 2.30
N PRO A 551 -34.90 9.19 2.18
CA PRO A 551 -34.23 10.43 1.80
C PRO A 551 -34.62 10.92 0.41
N SER A 552 -34.75 10.04 -0.58
CA SER A 552 -35.15 10.40 -1.94
C SER A 552 -36.63 10.73 -2.08
N GLY A 553 -37.46 10.29 -1.13
CA GLY A 553 -38.91 10.29 -1.28
C GLY A 553 -39.46 9.09 -2.04
N ILE A 554 -38.63 8.11 -2.39
CA ILE A 554 -39.06 6.79 -2.91
C ILE A 554 -39.06 5.79 -1.75
N GLY A 555 -40.21 5.17 -1.47
CA GLY A 555 -40.33 4.14 -0.44
C GLY A 555 -39.62 2.86 -0.83
N ILE A 556 -40.31 2.01 -1.59
CA ILE A 556 -39.81 0.75 -2.11
C ILE A 556 -39.54 0.91 -3.60
N TRP A 557 -38.30 0.68 -4.03
CA TRP A 557 -37.89 0.86 -5.43
C TRP A 557 -37.62 -0.49 -6.10
N TYR A 558 -38.34 -0.76 -7.20
CA TYR A 558 -38.10 -1.86 -8.13
C TYR A 558 -37.58 -1.37 -9.47
N GLY A 559 -36.92 -2.24 -10.23
CA GLY A 559 -36.42 -1.94 -11.57
C GLY A 559 -34.97 -2.36 -11.77
N GLN A 560 -34.39 -1.97 -12.90
CA GLN A 560 -32.99 -2.21 -13.23
C GLN A 560 -32.06 -1.43 -12.28
N LYS A 561 -30.96 -2.06 -11.89
CA LYS A 561 -29.87 -1.45 -11.12
C LYS A 561 -28.57 -1.62 -11.89
N ASP A 562 -27.98 -0.52 -12.34
CA ASP A 562 -26.81 -0.53 -13.22
C ASP A 562 -27.07 -1.42 -14.46
N THR A 563 -26.27 -2.47 -14.68
CA THR A 563 -26.47 -3.46 -15.75
C THR A 563 -27.30 -4.67 -15.32
N SER A 564 -27.79 -4.71 -14.08
CA SER A 564 -28.56 -5.83 -13.53
C SER A 564 -30.06 -5.63 -13.74
N ASN A 565 -30.66 -6.50 -14.54
CA ASN A 565 -32.09 -6.50 -14.83
C ASN A 565 -32.90 -7.04 -13.63
N PRO A 566 -34.11 -6.50 -13.38
CA PRO A 566 -34.94 -6.93 -12.26
C PRO A 566 -35.52 -8.34 -12.48
N SER A 567 -35.53 -9.18 -11.44
CA SER A 567 -36.11 -10.53 -11.53
C SER A 567 -37.65 -10.55 -11.53
N GLY A 568 -38.32 -9.55 -10.94
CA GLY A 568 -39.77 -9.54 -10.78
C GLY A 568 -40.31 -10.41 -9.64
N TYR A 569 -41.59 -10.75 -9.68
CA TYR A 569 -42.24 -11.78 -8.84
C TYR A 569 -42.17 -11.55 -7.31
N VAL A 570 -42.15 -10.30 -6.88
CA VAL A 570 -42.34 -9.92 -5.48
C VAL A 570 -43.77 -9.40 -5.28
N THR A 571 -44.46 -9.95 -4.27
CA THR A 571 -45.83 -9.58 -3.90
C THR A 571 -45.85 -9.01 -2.49
N TRP A 572 -46.51 -7.88 -2.30
CA TRP A 572 -46.98 -7.42 -1.00
C TRP A 572 -48.48 -7.66 -0.92
N ASP A 573 -48.94 -8.47 0.04
CA ASP A 573 -50.36 -8.80 0.19
C ASP A 573 -50.82 -8.55 1.63
N GLY A 574 -51.69 -7.55 1.81
CA GLY A 574 -52.29 -7.25 3.10
C GLY A 574 -53.43 -8.16 3.51
N GLY A 575 -53.78 -9.16 2.69
CA GLY A 575 -54.90 -10.06 2.90
C GLY A 575 -56.25 -9.37 2.77
N THR A 576 -57.33 -10.12 2.91
CA THR A 576 -58.70 -9.63 2.70
C THR A 576 -59.07 -8.40 3.54
N ASN A 577 -58.50 -8.28 4.75
CA ASN A 577 -58.75 -7.16 5.68
C ASN A 577 -57.83 -5.95 5.46
N LYS A 578 -57.01 -5.97 4.41
CA LYS A 578 -56.08 -4.92 4.02
C LYS A 578 -55.16 -4.45 5.15
N VAL A 579 -54.57 -5.41 5.87
CA VAL A 579 -53.90 -5.21 7.16
C VAL A 579 -52.57 -4.47 7.03
N LEU A 580 -51.87 -4.64 5.89
CA LEU A 580 -50.63 -3.93 5.61
C LEU A 580 -50.90 -2.46 5.33
N ARG A 581 -50.21 -1.60 6.06
CA ARG A 581 -50.31 -0.14 5.97
C ARG A 581 -48.93 0.45 5.69
N PHE A 582 -48.71 1.01 4.51
CA PHE A 582 -47.47 1.68 4.13
C PHE A 582 -47.59 3.18 4.32
N VAL A 583 -46.67 3.75 5.10
CA VAL A 583 -46.62 5.17 5.42
C VAL A 583 -45.27 5.73 4.98
N LEU A 584 -45.26 6.68 4.05
CA LEU A 584 -44.03 7.27 3.54
C LEU A 584 -43.72 8.64 4.15
N GLU A 585 -42.49 8.79 4.63
CA GLU A 585 -41.88 10.03 5.08
C GLU A 585 -40.67 10.36 4.17
N ASN A 586 -40.63 11.57 3.60
CA ASN A 586 -39.44 12.07 2.92
C ASN A 586 -38.55 12.80 3.94
N THR A 587 -37.40 12.21 4.29
CA THR A 587 -36.56 12.66 5.40
C THR A 587 -35.62 13.81 5.05
N THR A 588 -35.46 14.15 3.76
CA THR A 588 -34.60 15.26 3.31
C THR A 588 -35.39 16.47 2.81
N ALA A 589 -36.72 16.33 2.66
CA ALA A 589 -37.59 17.43 2.25
C ALA A 589 -37.58 18.55 3.31
N THR A 590 -36.68 19.53 3.13
CA THR A 590 -36.69 20.75 3.93
C THR A 590 -37.94 21.56 3.61
N ASN A 591 -38.57 22.16 4.62
CA ASN A 591 -39.74 23.05 4.52
C ASN A 591 -39.39 24.39 3.84
N VAL A 592 -38.57 24.39 2.79
CA VAL A 592 -38.18 25.59 2.06
C VAL A 592 -39.07 25.71 0.83
N SER A 593 -39.89 26.77 0.78
CA SER A 593 -40.73 27.14 -0.35
C SER A 593 -39.91 27.14 -1.65
N GLY A 594 -40.06 26.08 -2.45
CA GLY A 594 -39.39 25.93 -3.74
C GLY A 594 -38.88 24.52 -4.06
N TYR A 595 -38.63 23.67 -3.05
CA TYR A 595 -38.10 22.33 -3.28
C TYR A 595 -39.18 21.24 -3.30
N LYS A 596 -39.35 20.74 -4.51
CA LYS A 596 -40.06 19.57 -5.03
C LYS A 596 -40.03 18.37 -4.06
N ARG A 597 -41.19 17.90 -3.60
CA ARG A 597 -41.31 16.70 -2.73
C ARG A 597 -41.70 15.48 -3.56
N LEU A 598 -40.72 14.67 -3.95
CA LEU A 598 -40.99 13.30 -4.39
C LEU A 598 -41.55 12.53 -3.19
N ALA A 599 -42.68 11.85 -3.39
CA ALA A 599 -43.31 11.04 -2.35
C ALA A 599 -44.07 9.87 -3.00
N ILE A 600 -43.38 8.74 -3.14
CA ILE A 600 -43.85 7.56 -3.84
C ILE A 600 -43.56 6.30 -3.02
N PRO A 601 -44.54 5.74 -2.29
CA PRO A 601 -44.33 4.54 -1.47
C PRO A 601 -43.89 3.33 -2.28
N PHE A 602 -44.46 3.13 -3.47
CA PHE A 602 -44.06 2.06 -4.40
C PHE A 602 -43.65 2.65 -5.74
N TYR A 603 -42.37 2.52 -6.07
CA TYR A 603 -41.80 2.98 -7.33
C TYR A 603 -41.32 1.80 -8.15
N LEU A 604 -42.02 1.54 -9.25
CA LEU A 604 -41.67 0.52 -10.24
C LEU A 604 -40.95 1.25 -11.38
N GLY A 605 -39.63 1.32 -11.28
CA GLY A 605 -38.76 1.92 -12.29
C GLY A 605 -38.54 1.01 -13.50
N GLN A 606 -37.65 1.42 -14.39
CA GLN A 606 -37.38 0.75 -15.67
C GLN A 606 -37.23 -0.78 -15.56
N GLY A 607 -38.02 -1.49 -16.37
CA GLY A 607 -38.02 -2.96 -16.47
C GLY A 607 -38.77 -3.68 -15.36
N ALA A 608 -39.37 -2.98 -14.40
CA ALA A 608 -40.12 -3.59 -13.32
C ALA A 608 -41.31 -4.41 -13.86
N SER A 609 -41.21 -5.73 -13.73
CA SER A 609 -42.18 -6.67 -14.32
C SER A 609 -42.64 -7.72 -13.32
N ASN A 610 -43.91 -8.12 -13.39
CA ASN A 610 -44.50 -9.16 -12.53
C ASN A 610 -44.48 -8.85 -11.02
N TYR A 611 -44.50 -7.58 -10.63
CA TYR A 611 -44.65 -7.17 -9.22
C TYR A 611 -46.11 -7.02 -8.85
N LYS A 612 -46.43 -7.27 -7.57
CA LYS A 612 -47.81 -7.14 -7.08
C LYS A 612 -47.88 -6.35 -5.78
N VAL A 613 -48.82 -5.41 -5.73
CA VAL A 613 -49.21 -4.70 -4.51
C VAL A 613 -50.70 -4.93 -4.33
N LEU A 614 -51.04 -5.79 -3.38
CA LEU A 614 -52.37 -6.32 -3.17
C LEU A 614 -52.88 -5.91 -1.80
N ASN A 615 -54.16 -5.54 -1.76
CA ASN A 615 -54.93 -5.41 -0.53
C ASN A 615 -54.20 -4.61 0.55
N SER A 616 -53.59 -3.47 0.22
CA SER A 616 -52.78 -2.70 1.17
C SER A 616 -53.34 -1.29 1.34
N ARG A 617 -53.07 -0.68 2.50
CA ARG A 617 -53.34 0.75 2.75
C ARG A 617 -52.06 1.54 2.46
N ILE A 618 -52.15 2.60 1.67
CA ILE A 618 -51.00 3.38 1.21
C ILE A 618 -51.29 4.86 1.41
N GLU A 619 -50.43 5.53 2.19
CA GLU A 619 -50.64 6.93 2.56
C GLU A 619 -49.32 7.66 2.89
N PRO A 620 -49.30 8.99 2.83
CA PRO A 620 -48.17 9.77 3.32
C PRO A 620 -48.16 9.86 4.85
N ALA A 621 -46.99 10.14 5.44
CA ALA A 621 -46.87 10.46 6.86
C ALA A 621 -47.63 11.75 7.22
N SER A 622 -48.32 11.75 8.37
CA SER A 622 -49.18 12.84 8.85
C SER A 622 -48.45 14.19 9.09
N GLY A 623 -47.12 14.18 9.17
CA GLY A 623 -46.27 15.37 9.30
C GLY A 623 -45.99 16.13 8.00
N ASN A 624 -46.42 15.64 6.84
CA ASN A 624 -46.34 16.37 5.57
C ASN A 624 -47.42 17.47 5.51
N THR A 625 -47.26 18.51 6.32
CA THR A 625 -48.22 19.59 6.58
C THR A 625 -48.44 20.58 5.42
N TRP A 626 -47.74 20.41 4.29
CA TRP A 626 -48.03 21.11 3.03
C TRP A 626 -48.41 20.06 1.98
N SER A 627 -49.70 20.02 1.69
CA SER A 627 -50.40 18.93 1.03
C SER A 627 -49.71 18.41 -0.25
N LEU A 628 -49.12 17.22 -0.19
CA LEU A 628 -48.55 16.51 -1.36
C LEU A 628 -49.52 16.50 -2.55
N LYS A 629 -50.83 16.39 -2.26
CA LYS A 629 -51.91 16.53 -3.24
C LYS A 629 -51.88 17.85 -4.05
N ASN A 630 -51.54 18.99 -3.46
CA ASN A 630 -51.61 20.29 -4.14
C ASN A 630 -50.28 20.78 -4.74
N THR A 631 -49.13 20.25 -4.29
CA THR A 631 -47.79 20.77 -4.66
C THR A 631 -46.94 19.83 -5.51
N ALA A 632 -47.30 18.54 -5.60
CA ALA A 632 -46.55 17.54 -6.35
C ALA A 632 -47.48 16.71 -7.26
N SER A 633 -48.11 17.38 -8.23
CA SER A 633 -49.10 16.78 -9.12
C SER A 633 -48.74 16.91 -10.61
N THR A 634 -47.50 17.28 -10.97
CA THR A 634 -47.10 17.38 -12.39
C THR A 634 -46.65 16.02 -12.91
N VAL A 635 -47.32 15.50 -13.95
CA VAL A 635 -46.82 14.33 -14.69
C VAL A 635 -45.77 14.80 -15.68
N THR A 636 -44.53 14.37 -15.48
CA THR A 636 -43.43 14.66 -16.40
C THR A 636 -43.43 13.65 -17.54
N ILE A 637 -43.71 14.14 -18.75
CA ILE A 637 -43.64 13.36 -19.99
C ILE A 637 -42.40 13.76 -20.80
N PRO A 638 -41.85 12.87 -21.65
CA PRO A 638 -40.80 13.24 -22.59
C PRO A 638 -41.20 14.45 -23.41
N SER A 639 -40.29 15.42 -23.57
CA SER A 639 -40.55 16.65 -24.32
C SER A 639 -39.74 16.71 -25.60
N TYR A 640 -40.40 17.01 -26.73
CA TYR A 640 -39.75 17.09 -28.03
C TYR A 640 -39.01 18.42 -28.20
N ASN A 641 -37.71 18.35 -28.40
CA ASN A 641 -36.84 19.48 -28.69
C ASN A 641 -36.74 19.67 -30.20
N GLN A 642 -37.48 20.65 -30.72
CA GLN A 642 -37.54 20.94 -32.15
C GLN A 642 -36.17 21.35 -32.73
N SER A 643 -35.35 22.09 -31.97
CA SER A 643 -34.06 22.61 -32.44
C SER A 643 -33.03 21.51 -32.70
N PHE A 644 -33.13 20.40 -31.96
CA PHE A 644 -32.22 19.26 -32.10
C PHE A 644 -32.89 18.03 -32.73
N ASN A 645 -34.18 18.10 -33.06
CA ASN A 645 -34.98 16.96 -33.52
C ASN A 645 -34.86 15.74 -32.60
N THR A 646 -34.87 15.98 -31.27
CA THR A 646 -34.70 14.93 -30.26
C THR A 646 -35.72 15.02 -29.13
N PHE A 647 -36.01 13.89 -28.48
CA PHE A 647 -36.77 13.90 -27.23
C PHE A 647 -35.84 14.09 -26.03
N THR A 648 -36.32 14.84 -25.05
CA THR A 648 -35.66 15.07 -23.76
C THR A 648 -36.43 14.34 -22.66
N PHE A 649 -35.69 13.75 -21.73
CA PHE A 649 -36.21 12.92 -20.66
C PHE A 649 -35.81 13.52 -19.31
N VAL A 650 -36.57 13.16 -18.28
CA VAL A 650 -36.30 13.59 -16.91
C VAL A 650 -35.97 12.37 -16.08
N ASP A 651 -34.86 12.46 -15.35
CA ASP A 651 -34.38 11.42 -14.46
C ASP A 651 -35.41 11.08 -13.37
N ASP A 652 -35.35 9.84 -12.87
CA ASP A 652 -36.28 9.31 -11.87
C ASP A 652 -36.28 10.12 -10.57
N LEU A 653 -35.10 10.60 -10.13
CA LEU A 653 -34.95 11.40 -8.92
C LEU A 653 -35.25 12.89 -9.14
N ALA A 654 -35.29 13.35 -10.39
CA ALA A 654 -35.62 14.75 -10.73
C ALA A 654 -37.14 15.01 -10.82
N GLN A 655 -37.95 13.97 -10.61
CA GLN A 655 -39.40 14.04 -10.69
C GLN A 655 -40.02 14.93 -9.61
N VAL A 656 -41.13 15.58 -9.97
CA VAL A 656 -41.86 16.53 -9.10
C VAL A 656 -43.30 16.05 -8.93
N MET A 657 -43.45 14.82 -8.46
CA MET A 657 -44.76 14.21 -8.29
C MET A 657 -44.84 13.37 -7.02
N SER A 658 -46.06 13.24 -6.52
CA SER A 658 -46.41 12.32 -5.46
C SER A 658 -47.47 11.37 -5.98
N ALA A 659 -47.26 10.08 -5.75
CA ALA A 659 -48.17 9.03 -6.17
C ALA A 659 -48.19 7.90 -5.15
N GLY A 660 -49.34 7.29 -4.89
CA GLY A 660 -49.39 6.11 -4.02
C GLY A 660 -48.60 4.93 -4.61
N VAL A 661 -48.77 4.72 -5.91
CA VAL A 661 -47.96 3.79 -6.71
C VAL A 661 -47.56 4.45 -8.02
N MET A 662 -46.29 4.34 -8.41
CA MET A 662 -45.80 4.85 -9.67
C MET A 662 -45.10 3.75 -10.47
N LEU A 663 -45.47 3.61 -11.74
CA LEU A 663 -44.74 2.85 -12.74
C LEU A 663 -44.10 3.86 -13.68
N ARG A 664 -42.77 3.83 -13.84
CA ARG A 664 -42.07 4.69 -14.79
C ARG A 664 -40.97 3.90 -15.51
N ASN A 665 -41.03 3.89 -16.84
CA ASN A 665 -39.83 3.58 -17.62
C ASN A 665 -39.09 4.89 -17.88
N SER A 666 -37.77 4.84 -17.70
CA SER A 666 -36.89 5.93 -18.09
C SER A 666 -36.04 5.50 -19.28
N ALA A 667 -35.62 6.48 -20.07
CA ALA A 667 -34.72 6.23 -21.19
C ALA A 667 -33.36 5.78 -20.63
N PRO A 668 -32.70 4.74 -21.18
CA PRO A 668 -31.36 4.33 -20.78
C PRO A 668 -30.30 5.29 -21.35
N ILE A 669 -30.45 6.58 -21.07
CA ILE A 669 -29.54 7.63 -21.50
C ILE A 669 -29.04 8.38 -20.27
N ASP A 670 -27.77 8.76 -20.31
CA ASP A 670 -27.16 9.65 -19.34
C ASP A 670 -27.56 11.09 -19.67
N GLY A 671 -28.21 11.77 -18.72
CA GLY A 671 -28.69 13.14 -18.89
C GLY A 671 -27.61 14.16 -19.25
N ALA A 672 -26.33 13.91 -18.91
CA ALA A 672 -25.23 14.82 -19.22
C ALA A 672 -24.69 14.64 -20.64
N THR A 673 -24.68 13.40 -21.15
CA THR A 673 -24.04 13.07 -22.44
C THR A 673 -25.03 12.72 -23.54
N GLY A 674 -26.29 12.43 -23.19
CA GLY A 674 -27.30 11.90 -24.10
C GLY A 674 -26.99 10.49 -24.61
N THR A 675 -26.00 9.79 -24.02
CA THR A 675 -25.54 8.46 -24.45
C THR A 675 -25.92 7.38 -23.45
N ASN A 676 -25.98 6.13 -23.89
CA ASN A 676 -26.10 4.97 -23.00
C ASN A 676 -24.71 4.51 -22.51
N SER A 677 -23.96 5.41 -21.87
CA SER A 677 -22.58 5.16 -21.40
C SER A 677 -22.50 3.97 -20.43
N GLN A 678 -23.58 3.72 -19.69
CA GLN A 678 -23.69 2.65 -18.71
C GLN A 678 -24.22 1.32 -19.29
N LYS A 679 -24.47 1.24 -20.60
CA LYS A 679 -24.95 0.04 -21.31
C LYS A 679 -26.19 -0.58 -20.65
N ARG A 680 -27.14 0.27 -20.22
CA ARG A 680 -28.41 -0.17 -19.63
C ARG A 680 -29.35 -0.68 -20.72
N ASP A 681 -30.02 -1.80 -20.47
CA ASP A 681 -31.03 -2.33 -21.40
C ASP A 681 -32.30 -1.48 -21.43
N THR A 682 -32.89 -1.27 -22.60
CA THR A 682 -34.21 -0.65 -22.74
C THR A 682 -35.31 -1.66 -22.38
N LEU A 683 -35.78 -1.62 -21.14
CA LEU A 683 -36.80 -2.54 -20.62
C LEU A 683 -38.15 -1.84 -20.41
N ARG A 684 -39.23 -2.62 -20.49
CA ARG A 684 -40.60 -2.15 -20.26
C ARG A 684 -41.13 -2.61 -18.91
N ASN A 685 -41.92 -1.78 -18.25
CA ASN A 685 -42.72 -2.20 -17.11
C ASN A 685 -43.97 -2.94 -17.57
N GLN A 686 -44.12 -4.19 -17.13
CA GLN A 686 -45.20 -5.04 -17.61
C GLN A 686 -45.69 -6.09 -16.64
N ASN A 687 -46.94 -6.52 -16.82
CA ASN A 687 -47.58 -7.57 -16.01
C ASN A 687 -47.58 -7.28 -14.50
N ASN A 688 -47.55 -6.01 -14.11
CA ASN A 688 -47.64 -5.62 -12.70
C ASN A 688 -49.11 -5.54 -12.27
N VAL A 689 -49.39 -5.91 -11.02
CA VAL A 689 -50.77 -5.94 -10.49
C VAL A 689 -50.88 -5.07 -9.26
N ILE A 690 -51.62 -3.97 -9.38
CA ILE A 690 -51.96 -3.06 -8.29
C ILE A 690 -53.44 -3.21 -8.02
N SER A 691 -53.80 -4.03 -7.04
CA SER A 691 -55.20 -4.46 -6.86
C SER A 691 -55.69 -4.43 -5.41
N GLY A 692 -56.96 -4.05 -5.21
CA GLY A 692 -57.61 -4.11 -3.90
C GLY A 692 -57.09 -3.12 -2.87
N ASN A 693 -56.21 -2.17 -3.24
CA ASN A 693 -55.57 -1.26 -2.29
C ASN A 693 -56.49 -0.12 -1.84
N VAL A 694 -56.15 0.53 -0.74
CA VAL A 694 -56.69 1.83 -0.32
C VAL A 694 -55.57 2.85 -0.41
N ILE A 695 -55.71 3.85 -1.28
CA ILE A 695 -54.68 4.87 -1.56
C ILE A 695 -55.25 6.24 -1.23
N ARG A 696 -54.54 7.06 -0.46
CA ARG A 696 -55.05 8.39 -0.08
C ARG A 696 -53.99 9.50 -0.04
N ASP A 697 -54.45 10.72 -0.26
CA ASP A 697 -53.72 11.98 0.02
C ASP A 697 -52.46 12.26 -0.83
N PHE A 698 -52.35 11.64 -2.01
CA PHE A 698 -51.29 11.89 -2.98
C PHE A 698 -51.72 12.82 -4.12
N GLY A 699 -50.75 13.38 -4.86
CA GLY A 699 -51.02 14.10 -6.11
C GLY A 699 -51.71 13.22 -7.15
N MET A 700 -51.28 11.96 -7.25
CA MET A 700 -51.93 10.90 -8.02
C MET A 700 -52.19 9.68 -7.15
N GLY A 701 -53.30 8.98 -7.33
CA GLY A 701 -53.47 7.66 -6.69
C GLY A 701 -52.47 6.65 -7.26
N ILE A 702 -52.61 6.37 -8.55
CA ILE A 702 -51.71 5.51 -9.34
C ILE A 702 -51.27 6.29 -10.58
N ALA A 703 -49.98 6.27 -10.88
CA ALA A 703 -49.43 6.85 -12.09
C ALA A 703 -48.59 5.83 -12.85
N SER A 704 -48.86 5.65 -14.15
CA SER A 704 -48.06 4.83 -15.04
C SER A 704 -47.61 5.66 -16.22
N VAL A 705 -46.30 5.73 -16.42
CA VAL A 705 -45.65 6.52 -17.45
C VAL A 705 -44.62 5.66 -18.17
N GLY A 706 -44.93 5.23 -19.39
CA GLY A 706 -43.96 4.60 -20.28
C GLY A 706 -42.85 5.57 -20.68
N ALA A 707 -41.78 5.05 -21.27
CA ALA A 707 -40.64 5.86 -21.69
C ALA A 707 -41.02 6.75 -22.89
N GLY A 708 -42.00 6.32 -23.68
CA GLY A 708 -42.41 7.03 -24.90
C GLY A 708 -41.42 6.81 -26.05
N PRO A 709 -41.23 7.79 -26.94
CA PRO A 709 -40.42 7.62 -28.15
C PRO A 709 -38.92 7.63 -27.85
N LEU A 710 -38.22 6.53 -28.12
CA LEU A 710 -36.75 6.42 -28.02
C LEU A 710 -36.14 6.24 -29.41
N TYR A 711 -35.03 6.93 -29.69
CA TYR A 711 -34.30 6.76 -30.94
C TYR A 711 -33.48 5.46 -30.90
N VAL A 712 -33.76 4.53 -31.80
CA VAL A 712 -33.03 3.26 -31.90
C VAL A 712 -32.07 3.35 -33.08
N VAL A 713 -30.76 3.40 -32.78
CA VAL A 713 -29.70 3.65 -33.77
C VAL A 713 -29.73 2.62 -34.90
N ASP A 714 -29.84 1.33 -34.58
CA ASP A 714 -29.84 0.24 -35.58
C ASP A 714 -31.04 0.31 -36.53
N LEU A 715 -32.17 0.88 -36.08
CA LEU A 715 -33.37 1.07 -36.90
C LEU A 715 -33.41 2.45 -37.57
N GLY A 716 -32.53 3.38 -37.17
CA GLY A 716 -32.52 4.77 -37.65
C GLY A 716 -33.81 5.54 -37.36
N ALA A 717 -34.62 5.12 -36.39
CA ALA A 717 -35.97 5.63 -36.17
C ALA A 717 -36.35 5.74 -34.69
N TYR A 718 -37.34 6.60 -34.40
CA TYR A 718 -38.00 6.64 -33.09
C TYR A 718 -38.97 5.46 -32.95
N VAL A 719 -38.79 4.68 -31.89
CA VAL A 719 -39.65 3.57 -31.51
C VAL A 719 -40.34 3.92 -30.19
N GLU A 720 -41.64 3.67 -30.10
CA GLU A 720 -42.40 3.89 -28.87
C GLU A 720 -42.20 2.74 -27.87
N TYR A 721 -41.82 3.09 -26.63
CA TYR A 721 -41.66 2.16 -25.52
C TYR A 721 -42.72 2.42 -24.46
N THR A 722 -43.83 1.70 -24.58
CA THR A 722 -44.94 1.76 -23.64
C THR A 722 -44.75 0.82 -22.44
N ASN A 723 -45.35 1.18 -21.30
CA ASN A 723 -45.72 0.20 -20.28
C ASN A 723 -46.85 -0.69 -20.82
N GLN A 724 -46.95 -1.93 -20.36
CA GLN A 724 -47.91 -2.86 -20.99
C GLN A 724 -48.42 -3.99 -20.09
N ASN A 725 -49.66 -4.42 -20.35
CA ASN A 725 -50.32 -5.55 -19.67
C ASN A 725 -50.36 -5.42 -18.13
N ASN A 726 -50.39 -4.19 -17.62
CA ASN A 726 -50.50 -3.92 -16.18
C ASN A 726 -51.97 -3.93 -15.76
N GLN A 727 -52.23 -4.22 -14.48
CA GLN A 727 -53.59 -4.26 -13.92
C GLN A 727 -53.70 -3.29 -12.75
N TYR A 728 -54.70 -2.41 -12.84
CA TYR A 728 -55.05 -1.44 -11.81
C TYR A 728 -56.52 -1.65 -11.46
N THR A 729 -56.81 -2.59 -10.55
CA THR A 729 -58.17 -3.12 -10.37
C THR A 729 -58.66 -3.04 -8.93
N GLY A 730 -59.93 -2.71 -8.68
CA GLY A 730 -60.50 -2.84 -7.33
C GLY A 730 -59.92 -1.90 -6.26
N ASN A 731 -59.19 -0.85 -6.66
CA ASN A 731 -58.54 0.07 -5.71
C ASN A 731 -59.53 1.14 -5.23
N GLN A 732 -59.43 1.52 -3.96
CA GLN A 732 -60.16 2.62 -3.34
C GLN A 732 -59.23 3.83 -3.21
N ILE A 733 -59.42 4.84 -4.04
CA ILE A 733 -58.52 5.99 -4.17
C ILE A 733 -59.23 7.25 -3.68
N TRP A 734 -58.67 7.88 -2.63
CA TRP A 734 -59.29 9.00 -1.91
C TRP A 734 -58.43 10.26 -1.93
N ASN A 735 -59.07 11.42 -2.00
CA ASN A 735 -58.45 12.74 -1.77
C ASN A 735 -57.20 13.00 -2.63
N SER A 736 -57.24 12.57 -3.90
CA SER A 736 -56.11 12.78 -4.81
C SER A 736 -56.08 14.22 -5.33
N GLY A 737 -54.90 14.76 -5.56
CA GLY A 737 -54.73 16.13 -6.04
C GLY A 737 -55.18 16.34 -7.48
N ARG A 738 -54.65 15.54 -8.41
CA ARG A 738 -54.86 15.70 -9.85
C ARG A 738 -55.60 14.53 -10.48
N ALA A 739 -55.25 13.30 -10.13
CA ALA A 739 -56.00 12.16 -10.66
C ALA A 739 -55.98 10.94 -9.75
N GLY A 740 -57.02 10.11 -9.87
CA GLY A 740 -57.03 8.80 -9.23
C GLY A 740 -56.08 7.84 -9.93
N VAL A 741 -56.25 7.64 -11.24
CA VAL A 741 -55.34 6.84 -12.07
C VAL A 741 -54.87 7.66 -13.27
N THR A 742 -53.57 7.68 -13.53
CA THR A 742 -52.99 8.32 -14.72
C THR A 742 -52.18 7.34 -15.54
N LEU A 743 -52.45 7.26 -16.84
CA LEU A 743 -51.73 6.43 -17.80
C LEU A 743 -51.16 7.30 -18.94
N VAL A 744 -49.87 7.13 -19.22
CA VAL A 744 -49.13 7.81 -20.29
C VAL A 744 -48.23 6.76 -20.95
N TYR A 745 -48.25 6.63 -22.28
CA TYR A 745 -47.49 5.59 -22.99
C TYR A 745 -47.75 4.20 -22.39
N GLU A 746 -49.01 3.78 -22.39
CA GLU A 746 -49.49 2.51 -21.79
C GLU A 746 -50.27 1.71 -22.84
N LYS A 747 -50.06 0.40 -22.92
CA LYS A 747 -50.71 -0.48 -23.90
C LYS A 747 -51.27 -1.75 -23.26
N ASN A 748 -52.49 -2.17 -23.64
CA ASN A 748 -53.12 -3.42 -23.16
C ASN A 748 -53.27 -3.55 -21.63
N SER A 749 -53.27 -2.44 -20.90
CA SER A 749 -53.42 -2.45 -19.44
C SER A 749 -54.88 -2.29 -19.04
N VAL A 750 -55.25 -2.92 -17.92
CA VAL A 750 -56.63 -2.98 -17.42
C VAL A 750 -56.80 -1.99 -16.27
N VAL A 751 -57.82 -1.14 -16.38
CA VAL A 751 -58.31 -0.28 -15.30
C VAL A 751 -59.78 -0.61 -15.07
N SER A 752 -60.10 -1.34 -14.00
CA SER A 752 -61.48 -1.73 -13.69
C SER A 752 -61.78 -1.66 -12.20
N ASP A 753 -63.05 -1.50 -11.84
CA ASP A 753 -63.54 -1.64 -10.45
C ASP A 753 -62.87 -0.73 -9.41
N ASN A 754 -62.22 0.36 -9.86
CA ASN A 754 -61.61 1.32 -8.95
C ASN A 754 -62.67 2.31 -8.46
N TRP A 755 -62.75 2.51 -7.15
CA TRP A 755 -63.57 3.55 -6.54
C TRP A 755 -62.71 4.78 -6.29
N ILE A 756 -62.95 5.86 -7.03
CA ILE A 756 -62.16 7.09 -6.97
C ILE A 756 -63.04 8.21 -6.42
N ASN A 757 -62.65 8.81 -5.30
CA ASN A 757 -63.42 9.87 -4.64
C ASN A 757 -62.52 11.03 -4.16
N GLY A 758 -63.05 12.25 -4.22
CA GLY A 758 -62.40 13.46 -3.69
C GLY A 758 -61.21 13.94 -4.50
N VAL A 759 -61.24 13.84 -5.84
CA VAL A 759 -60.18 14.40 -6.68
C VAL A 759 -60.32 15.92 -6.72
N ALA A 760 -59.44 16.65 -6.02
CA ALA A 760 -59.52 18.10 -5.92
C ALA A 760 -58.11 18.71 -5.80
N ASN A 761 -57.82 19.66 -6.70
CA ASN A 761 -56.61 20.48 -6.63
C ASN A 761 -56.98 21.92 -6.27
N THR A 762 -56.40 22.46 -5.20
CA THR A 762 -56.56 23.89 -4.87
C THR A 762 -55.42 24.75 -5.43
N SER A 763 -54.51 24.16 -6.21
CA SER A 763 -53.39 24.88 -6.85
C SER A 763 -53.89 25.85 -7.92
N LYS A 764 -53.44 27.12 -7.82
CA LYS A 764 -53.74 28.17 -8.80
C LYS A 764 -53.03 27.98 -10.15
N THR A 765 -52.05 27.07 -10.25
CA THR A 765 -51.26 26.83 -11.48
C THR A 765 -51.68 25.57 -12.24
N MET A 766 -52.46 24.68 -11.63
CA MET A 766 -52.98 23.46 -12.28
C MET A 766 -54.42 23.21 -11.83
N LEU A 767 -55.39 23.77 -12.56
CA LEU A 767 -56.80 23.85 -12.16
C LEU A 767 -57.63 22.57 -12.38
N HIS A 768 -57.06 21.50 -12.95
CA HIS A 768 -57.85 20.35 -13.42
C HIS A 768 -57.60 19.10 -12.56
N GLY A 769 -58.68 18.51 -12.03
CA GLY A 769 -58.71 17.21 -11.39
C GLY A 769 -59.60 16.24 -12.18
N VAL A 770 -59.17 14.99 -12.38
CA VAL A 770 -59.89 13.97 -13.16
C VAL A 770 -59.82 12.60 -12.49
N GLY A 771 -60.89 11.81 -12.52
CA GLY A 771 -60.86 10.45 -11.97
C GLY A 771 -59.79 9.58 -12.64
N ILE A 772 -59.82 9.52 -13.98
CA ILE A 772 -58.83 8.83 -14.80
C ILE A 772 -58.28 9.81 -15.84
N ALA A 773 -56.95 9.91 -15.92
CA ALA A 773 -56.23 10.69 -16.93
C ALA A 773 -55.50 9.75 -17.88
N ILE A 774 -55.77 9.88 -19.18
CA ILE A 774 -55.07 9.13 -20.22
C ILE A 774 -54.49 10.16 -21.19
N THR A 775 -53.19 10.12 -21.45
CA THR A 775 -52.52 11.04 -22.39
C THR A 775 -51.76 10.24 -23.45
N SER A 776 -51.39 10.93 -24.55
CA SER A 776 -50.91 10.37 -25.83
C SER A 776 -49.93 9.18 -25.75
N GLY A 777 -50.07 8.27 -26.73
CA GLY A 777 -49.21 7.09 -26.95
C GLY A 777 -49.78 5.82 -26.32
N GLY A 778 -50.13 4.83 -27.15
CA GLY A 778 -50.73 3.55 -26.73
C GLY A 778 -51.97 3.14 -27.55
N GLU A 779 -52.05 1.87 -27.95
CA GLU A 779 -53.25 1.29 -28.60
C GLU A 779 -54.18 0.63 -27.57
N ARG A 780 -55.48 0.95 -27.68
CA ARG A 780 -56.69 0.28 -27.14
C ARG A 780 -56.67 -0.14 -25.65
N LEU A 781 -57.45 0.56 -24.83
CA LEU A 781 -57.96 0.07 -23.54
C LEU A 781 -59.28 -0.70 -23.73
N GLU A 782 -59.50 -1.76 -22.97
CA GLU A 782 -60.81 -2.41 -22.81
C GLU A 782 -61.52 -1.83 -21.57
N GLN A 783 -62.74 -1.29 -21.74
CA GLN A 783 -63.53 -0.69 -20.65
C GLN A 783 -64.96 -1.26 -20.59
N PRO A 784 -65.42 -1.78 -19.43
CA PRO A 784 -66.83 -1.84 -19.05
C PRO A 784 -67.14 -0.81 -17.93
N TRP A 785 -68.22 -0.03 -18.07
CA TRP A 785 -68.52 1.19 -17.26
C TRP A 785 -69.58 0.99 -16.17
N VAL A 786 -69.42 1.70 -15.02
CA VAL A 786 -70.47 2.47 -14.29
C VAL A 786 -69.79 3.69 -13.64
N LEU A 787 -70.29 4.91 -13.91
CA LEU A 787 -69.79 6.17 -13.33
C LEU A 787 -70.97 6.91 -12.66
N GLU A 788 -71.09 6.82 -11.34
CA GLU A 788 -72.05 7.64 -10.58
C GLU A 788 -71.37 8.90 -10.08
N ARG A 789 -71.84 10.05 -10.59
CA ARG A 789 -71.41 11.38 -10.15
C ARG A 789 -72.46 11.91 -9.17
N HIS A 790 -72.19 11.82 -7.87
CA HIS A 790 -72.94 12.60 -6.87
C HIS A 790 -72.28 13.97 -6.72
N HIS A 791 -73.02 15.01 -7.10
CA HIS A 791 -72.75 16.38 -6.68
C HIS A 791 -73.36 16.56 -5.29
N ASP A 792 -72.52 16.93 -4.31
CA ASP A 792 -72.84 17.85 -3.22
C ASP A 792 -71.58 18.67 -2.91
#